data_AF-A0A139DKI5-F1
#
_entry.id   AF-A0A139DKI5-F1
#
_cell.length_a   1.000
_cell.length_b   1.000
_cell.length_c   1.000
_cell.angle_alpha   90.00
_cell.angle_beta   90.00
_cell.angle_gamma   90.00
#
_symmetry.space_group_name_H-M   'P 1'
#
loop_
_entity.id
_entity.type
_entity.pdbx_description
1 polymer ?
#
loop_
_entity_poly.entity_id
_entity_poly.type
_entity_poly.pdbx_seq_one_letter_code
_entity_poly.pdbx_strand_id
1 'polypeptide(L)'
;MDNQDGEWEIMKRHYWMGGNRSYEQDRFFEASLDKAQWQRAKSAEDWQACWYTGMPGPEYFEEVGPERKINHIPGNNALTVKSRLYRSVMDLKERVQRQEKGIGPRTRRLDFVPHVYSMPEDYHYFQQAAWENPEKRWLLKPKNASKGKGIRLVDDPADVPMDASWLIQEYLEHPHTMHGRKYVLRLYVLVSSVTPFRVYVYHQGFAKLASLPYNDENASNPYSYLTNPDINALNLEAEVPVEFVDFDRYRAWLREQGHDDQTLFARIDDAVALTCLAAQEPMRERCRAIGADPRGCYELMGIDCLIDEDLKPWVLECNLSPSLEVCAGPESGGRIEETIKGGLVADLVELVGLNRPVAGRDQPSEQTVVQQARDELGRCGGFRNLIPGSEPARYLSFMTLPRLEDWVVAQALVEKTLPQPVLERWVAEEMVTDEQVLLYDTRLGHFSALNETASVIWLMATEGAGPDSIASALVESALQSPMGTPDAWAVRQQVWDTLADWAGNRFLVQSGEGHEGPAISKEGRQLPVTWLSTVLQSGQIMVRLQADSMPLRDRIQPLIEGFRVTDHPAPDSLPELGIVRDTPGFTVILDGEVVASRQPLSAIPEVLFACLMRKAPGPGDIAMDAGVLSMPGAVGQALMVTAGGEGLQESLSEALQATVGRGLLLGAYDRVEPLAMPATGGSCFVSAILIPAPLSQNPTTRIAARRLTVGEALQ
;
A
#
# COMPACT_ATOMS: atom_id res chain seq x y z
N MET A 1 76.13 18.08 2.87
CA MET A 1 75.40 17.71 1.64
C MET A 1 75.22 16.21 1.68
N ASP A 2 74.07 15.76 2.16
CA ASP A 2 73.35 14.66 1.53
C ASP A 2 71.92 14.70 2.08
N ASN A 3 71.00 15.10 1.20
CA ASN A 3 69.56 15.13 1.42
C ASN A 3 69.05 13.71 1.26
N GLN A 4 68.58 13.08 2.33
CA GLN A 4 67.64 11.97 2.23
C GLN A 4 66.26 12.52 2.58
N ASP A 5 65.61 13.11 1.58
CA ASP A 5 64.17 13.37 1.60
C ASP A 5 63.48 11.99 1.54
N GLY A 6 63.08 11.48 2.71
CA GLY A 6 62.20 10.32 2.80
C GLY A 6 60.81 10.71 2.30
N GLU A 7 60.49 10.33 1.07
CA GLU A 7 59.12 10.32 0.57
C GLU A 7 58.31 9.34 1.43
N TRP A 8 57.49 9.87 2.33
CA TRP A 8 56.43 9.11 2.99
C TRP A 8 55.40 8.76 1.92
N GLU A 9 55.46 7.54 1.39
CA GLU A 9 54.45 7.01 0.48
C GLU A 9 53.10 7.01 1.23
N ILE A 10 52.20 7.94 0.90
CA ILE A 10 50.87 8.02 1.50
C ILE A 10 50.14 6.73 1.13
N MET A 11 49.94 5.83 2.10
CA MET A 11 49.17 4.60 1.89
C MET A 11 47.77 4.94 1.36
N LYS A 12 47.48 4.53 0.13
CA LYS A 12 46.18 4.78 -0.51
C LYS A 12 45.10 3.93 0.14
N ARG A 13 43.92 4.52 0.33
CA ARG A 13 42.69 3.85 0.77
C ARG A 13 42.09 3.04 -0.38
N HIS A 14 41.32 2.03 -0.05
CA HIS A 14 40.74 1.07 -0.99
C HIS A 14 39.24 1.30 -1.21
N TYR A 15 38.81 1.39 -2.47
CA TYR A 15 37.38 1.38 -2.83
C TYR A 15 36.96 0.06 -3.48
N TRP A 16 35.72 -0.35 -3.21
CA TRP A 16 35.09 -1.53 -3.80
C TRP A 16 33.81 -1.13 -4.54
N MET A 17 33.57 -1.71 -5.71
CA MET A 17 32.32 -1.59 -6.46
C MET A 17 31.71 -2.99 -6.61
N GLY A 18 30.48 -3.18 -6.14
CA GLY A 18 29.82 -4.48 -6.09
C GLY A 18 28.35 -4.44 -6.52
N GLY A 19 27.73 -5.61 -6.67
CA GLY A 19 26.32 -5.76 -7.03
C GLY A 19 26.07 -6.13 -8.50
N ASN A 20 24.79 -6.17 -8.89
CA ASN A 20 24.32 -6.76 -10.14
C ASN A 20 24.05 -5.71 -11.24
N ARG A 21 25.04 -4.87 -11.62
CA ARG A 21 24.90 -3.93 -12.75
C ARG A 21 26.19 -3.73 -13.56
N SER A 22 26.04 -3.10 -14.72
CA SER A 22 27.12 -2.75 -15.64
C SER A 22 27.97 -1.61 -15.09
N TYR A 23 29.24 -1.55 -15.53
CA TYR A 23 30.18 -0.47 -15.19
C TYR A 23 29.63 0.93 -15.47
N GLU A 24 28.80 1.10 -16.51
CA GLU A 24 28.18 2.38 -16.86
C GLU A 24 27.34 2.99 -15.72
N GLN A 25 26.80 2.17 -14.82
CA GLN A 25 26.03 2.64 -13.66
C GLN A 25 26.94 3.12 -12.51
N ASP A 26 28.20 2.69 -12.48
CA ASP A 26 29.13 2.94 -11.37
C ASP A 26 30.28 3.89 -11.76
N ARG A 27 30.49 4.16 -13.06
CA ARG A 27 31.61 4.96 -13.58
C ARG A 27 31.74 6.34 -12.93
N PHE A 28 30.63 6.99 -12.59
CA PHE A 28 30.64 8.31 -11.98
C PHE A 28 31.19 8.29 -10.55
N PHE A 29 30.98 7.20 -9.81
CA PHE A 29 31.55 7.04 -8.48
C PHE A 29 33.08 6.94 -8.57
N GLU A 30 33.58 6.04 -9.41
CA GLU A 30 35.02 5.87 -9.61
C GLU A 30 35.69 7.15 -10.14
N ALA A 31 35.04 7.87 -11.06
CA ALA A 31 35.54 9.12 -11.60
C ALA A 31 35.61 10.26 -10.57
N SER A 32 34.79 10.20 -9.52
CA SER A 32 34.69 11.23 -8.48
C SER A 32 35.67 11.03 -7.31
N LEU A 33 36.28 9.85 -7.19
CA LEU A 33 37.28 9.58 -6.16
C LEU A 33 38.64 10.21 -6.51
N ASP A 34 39.30 10.79 -5.52
CA ASP A 34 40.66 11.33 -5.67
C ASP A 34 41.67 10.20 -5.88
N LYS A 35 42.23 10.11 -7.09
CA LYS A 35 43.21 9.09 -7.50
C LYS A 35 44.54 9.15 -6.73
N ALA A 36 44.84 10.26 -6.07
CA ALA A 36 45.98 10.35 -5.16
C ALA A 36 45.71 9.61 -3.84
N GLN A 37 44.45 9.55 -3.40
CA GLN A 37 44.03 8.99 -2.12
C GLN A 37 43.44 7.58 -2.23
N TRP A 38 42.84 7.24 -3.37
CA TRP A 38 42.07 6.03 -3.56
C TRP A 38 42.67 5.11 -4.63
N GLN A 39 42.59 3.82 -4.39
CA GLN A 39 42.86 2.76 -5.37
C GLN A 39 41.83 1.64 -5.23
N ARG A 40 41.63 0.86 -6.29
CA ARG A 40 40.63 -0.22 -6.28
C ARG A 40 41.09 -1.37 -5.39
N ALA A 41 40.20 -1.86 -4.54
CA ALA A 41 40.41 -3.02 -3.69
C ALA A 41 40.61 -4.31 -4.53
N LYS A 42 41.45 -5.22 -4.03
CA LYS A 42 41.70 -6.53 -4.67
C LYS A 42 40.67 -7.60 -4.28
N SER A 43 40.02 -7.45 -3.14
CA SER A 43 38.96 -8.34 -2.63
C SER A 43 37.83 -7.52 -2.00
N ALA A 44 36.67 -8.15 -1.84
CA ALA A 44 35.48 -7.53 -1.22
C ALA A 44 35.61 -7.31 0.29
N GLU A 45 36.71 -7.74 0.90
CA GLU A 45 36.99 -7.64 2.34
C GLU A 45 37.84 -6.41 2.68
N ASP A 46 38.62 -5.91 1.72
CA ASP A 46 39.63 -4.86 1.92
C ASP A 46 39.19 -3.53 1.29
N TRP A 47 38.21 -2.86 1.89
CA TRP A 47 37.72 -1.56 1.44
C TRP A 47 37.40 -0.60 2.59
N GLN A 48 37.58 0.69 2.33
CA GLN A 48 37.14 1.80 3.17
C GLN A 48 35.98 2.60 2.54
N ALA A 49 35.76 2.47 1.23
CA ALA A 49 34.57 2.97 0.54
C ALA A 49 33.96 1.87 -0.34
N CYS A 50 32.70 1.52 -0.10
CA CYS A 50 31.95 0.57 -0.90
C CYS A 50 30.83 1.29 -1.64
N TRP A 51 30.81 1.11 -2.96
CA TRP A 51 29.68 1.46 -3.81
C TRP A 51 29.02 0.17 -4.29
N TYR A 52 27.85 -0.12 -3.75
CA TYR A 52 27.11 -1.32 -4.06
C TYR A 52 25.85 -0.95 -4.85
N THR A 53 25.53 -1.75 -5.87
CA THR A 53 24.31 -1.57 -6.65
C THR A 53 23.31 -2.70 -6.36
N GLY A 54 22.15 -2.32 -5.83
CA GLY A 54 21.20 -3.25 -5.20
C GLY A 54 21.47 -3.38 -3.70
N MET A 55 20.63 -4.12 -2.97
CA MET A 55 20.84 -4.30 -1.53
C MET A 55 21.95 -5.34 -1.28
N PRO A 56 23.07 -4.98 -0.63
CA PRO A 56 24.11 -5.93 -0.26
C PRO A 56 23.64 -6.89 0.86
N GLY A 57 24.36 -8.00 1.01
CA GLY A 57 24.15 -8.93 2.12
C GLY A 57 24.55 -8.31 3.48
N PRO A 58 24.04 -8.84 4.61
CA PRO A 58 24.34 -8.33 5.95
C PRO A 58 25.84 -8.21 6.26
N GLU A 59 26.67 -9.10 5.70
CA GLU A 59 28.11 -9.16 5.90
C GLU A 59 28.84 -7.87 5.50
N TYR A 60 28.30 -7.10 4.55
CA TYR A 60 28.88 -5.82 4.13
C TYR A 60 28.73 -4.72 5.19
N PHE A 61 27.87 -4.93 6.19
CA PHE A 61 27.56 -3.95 7.22
C PHE A 61 28.23 -4.26 8.57
N GLU A 62 28.92 -5.40 8.73
CA GLU A 62 29.49 -5.81 10.02
C GLU A 62 30.62 -4.87 10.49
N GLU A 63 31.37 -4.29 9.54
CA GLU A 63 32.53 -3.44 9.82
C GLU A 63 32.36 -1.99 9.36
N VAL A 64 31.15 -1.59 8.96
CA VAL A 64 30.89 -0.20 8.56
C VAL A 64 31.03 0.72 9.77
N GLY A 65 31.48 1.94 9.51
CA GLY A 65 31.68 2.97 10.52
C GLY A 65 32.35 4.21 9.94
N PRO A 66 32.84 5.13 10.80
CA PRO A 66 33.45 6.39 10.34
C PRO A 66 34.60 6.21 9.33
N GLU A 67 35.38 5.13 9.46
CA GLU A 67 36.53 4.80 8.61
C GLU A 67 36.16 3.91 7.41
N ARG A 68 34.97 3.29 7.41
CA ARG A 68 34.53 2.31 6.41
C ARG A 68 33.08 2.59 5.99
N LYS A 69 32.89 3.18 4.82
CA LYS A 69 31.59 3.70 4.36
C LYS A 69 30.97 2.91 3.22
N ILE A 70 29.65 2.78 3.24
CA ILE A 70 28.85 2.11 2.20
C ILE A 70 27.64 2.95 1.80
N ASN A 71 27.27 2.90 0.52
CA ASN A 71 26.16 3.65 -0.08
C ASN A 71 24.75 3.04 0.15
N HIS A 72 24.59 2.25 1.23
CA HIS A 72 23.28 1.79 1.66
C HIS A 72 23.06 1.90 3.16
N ILE A 73 21.81 2.15 3.55
CA ILE A 73 21.36 2.11 4.95
C ILE A 73 20.47 0.87 5.16
N PRO A 74 20.84 -0.03 6.09
CA PRO A 74 19.96 -1.13 6.50
C PRO A 74 18.56 -0.63 6.88
N GLY A 75 17.52 -1.30 6.38
CA GLY A 75 16.13 -0.91 6.65
C GLY A 75 15.53 0.09 5.65
N ASN A 76 16.28 0.49 4.61
CA ASN A 76 15.75 1.35 3.53
C ASN A 76 14.53 0.77 2.78
N ASN A 77 14.26 -0.54 2.92
CA ASN A 77 13.09 -1.19 2.35
C ASN A 77 11.77 -0.69 2.94
N ALA A 78 11.81 0.06 4.05
CA ALA A 78 10.71 0.88 4.52
C ALA A 78 10.24 1.90 3.46
N LEU A 79 11.12 2.35 2.57
CA LEU A 79 10.80 3.26 1.46
C LEU A 79 10.85 2.59 0.10
N THR A 80 11.83 1.69 -0.13
CA THR A 80 12.11 1.19 -1.48
C THR A 80 11.20 0.05 -1.93
N VAL A 81 10.39 -0.50 -1.03
CA VAL A 81 9.30 -1.44 -1.34
C VAL A 81 7.97 -0.69 -1.32
N LYS A 82 7.22 -0.72 -2.42
CA LYS A 82 6.00 0.08 -2.63
C LYS A 82 4.97 -0.03 -1.51
N SER A 83 4.67 -1.26 -1.05
CA SER A 83 3.73 -1.48 0.06
C SER A 83 4.25 -0.96 1.40
N ARG A 84 5.57 -1.05 1.63
CA ARG A 84 6.22 -0.55 2.85
C ARG A 84 6.33 0.97 2.87
N LEU A 85 6.55 1.61 1.71
CA LEU A 85 6.50 3.07 1.59
C LEU A 85 5.17 3.61 2.08
N TYR A 86 4.07 3.07 1.53
CA TYR A 86 2.73 3.45 1.94
C TYR A 86 2.52 3.19 3.44
N ARG A 87 2.89 2.00 3.93
CA ARG A 87 2.77 1.66 5.36
C ARG A 87 3.54 2.64 6.25
N SER A 88 4.77 2.98 5.90
CA SER A 88 5.63 3.88 6.68
C SER A 88 5.03 5.28 6.77
N VAL A 89 4.53 5.82 5.66
CA VAL A 89 3.86 7.14 5.65
C VAL A 89 2.55 7.09 6.43
N MET A 90 1.79 6.00 6.35
CA MET A 90 0.56 5.82 7.13
C MET A 90 0.82 5.69 8.64
N ASP A 91 1.88 4.98 9.05
CA ASP A 91 2.27 4.87 10.46
C ASP A 91 2.72 6.24 11.02
N LEU A 92 3.44 7.03 10.22
CA LEU A 92 3.75 8.43 10.55
C LEU A 92 2.47 9.28 10.67
N LYS A 93 1.53 9.12 9.73
CA LYS A 93 0.24 9.83 9.73
C LYS A 93 -0.62 9.50 10.94
N GLU A 94 -0.72 8.22 11.31
CA GLU A 94 -1.43 7.75 12.51
C GLU A 94 -0.86 8.40 13.77
N ARG A 95 0.48 8.42 13.90
CA ARG A 95 1.13 9.05 15.04
C ARG A 95 0.87 10.56 15.07
N VAL A 96 1.05 11.26 13.96
CA VAL A 96 0.80 12.73 13.91
C VAL A 96 -0.66 13.05 14.18
N GLN A 97 -1.60 12.24 13.70
CA GLN A 97 -3.02 12.37 14.02
C GLN A 97 -3.30 12.16 15.52
N ARG A 98 -2.60 11.22 16.19
CA ARG A 98 -2.65 11.07 17.65
C ARG A 98 -2.11 12.30 18.37
N GLN A 99 -1.01 12.89 17.89
CA GLN A 99 -0.41 14.12 18.44
C GLN A 99 -1.36 15.32 18.32
N GLU A 100 -2.05 15.45 17.19
CA GLU A 100 -3.03 16.52 16.92
C GLU A 100 -4.44 16.23 17.45
N LYS A 101 -4.67 15.06 18.07
CA LYS A 101 -5.97 14.59 18.56
C LYS A 101 -7.07 14.65 17.49
N GLY A 102 -6.71 14.32 16.26
CA GLY A 102 -7.57 14.40 15.09
C GLY A 102 -6.81 14.80 13.83
N ILE A 103 -7.56 15.12 12.77
CA ILE A 103 -6.98 15.52 11.47
C ILE A 103 -6.67 17.03 11.52
N GLY A 104 -5.43 17.37 11.85
CA GLY A 104 -4.94 18.75 11.90
C GLY A 104 -4.08 19.15 10.70
N PRO A 105 -3.47 20.35 10.75
CA PRO A 105 -2.60 20.84 9.68
C PRO A 105 -1.40 19.93 9.38
N ARG A 106 -0.77 19.32 10.40
CA ARG A 106 0.35 18.40 10.18
C ARG A 106 -0.11 17.07 9.61
N THR A 107 -1.26 16.54 10.04
CA THR A 107 -1.84 15.34 9.43
C THR A 107 -2.09 15.54 7.93
N ARG A 108 -2.62 16.70 7.52
CA ARG A 108 -2.88 17.02 6.10
C ARG A 108 -1.62 17.13 5.25
N ARG A 109 -0.48 17.49 5.85
CA ARG A 109 0.83 17.49 5.16
C ARG A 109 1.29 16.09 4.75
N LEU A 110 0.67 15.02 5.26
CA LEU A 110 0.98 13.62 4.92
C LEU A 110 0.07 13.04 3.83
N ASP A 111 -0.79 13.87 3.22
CA ASP A 111 -1.72 13.47 2.14
C ASP A 111 -1.07 13.58 0.74
N PHE A 112 0.13 13.00 0.57
CA PHE A 112 0.90 13.05 -0.69
C PHE A 112 1.22 11.67 -1.27
N VAL A 113 0.68 10.59 -0.72
CA VAL A 113 0.78 9.24 -1.30
C VAL A 113 -0.61 8.75 -1.73
N PRO A 114 -0.77 8.17 -2.92
CA PRO A 114 -2.05 7.58 -3.33
C PRO A 114 -2.40 6.38 -2.45
N HIS A 115 -3.69 6.08 -2.31
CA HIS A 115 -4.12 4.93 -1.51
C HIS A 115 -3.60 3.62 -2.09
N VAL A 116 -3.18 2.70 -1.21
CA VAL A 116 -2.69 1.37 -1.58
C VAL A 116 -3.38 0.30 -0.75
N TYR A 117 -3.78 -0.78 -1.42
CA TYR A 117 -4.27 -2.03 -0.83
C TYR A 117 -3.25 -3.14 -1.11
N SER A 118 -2.70 -3.75 -0.06
CA SER A 118 -1.76 -4.87 -0.14
C SER A 118 -2.51 -6.21 -0.14
N MET A 119 -2.35 -7.02 -1.19
CA MET A 119 -2.96 -8.35 -1.22
C MET A 119 -2.12 -9.35 -0.40
N PRO A 120 -2.73 -10.40 0.19
CA PRO A 120 -4.17 -10.66 0.30
C PRO A 120 -4.91 -9.86 1.38
N GLU A 121 -4.19 -9.24 2.31
CA GLU A 121 -4.76 -8.74 3.57
C GLU A 121 -5.83 -7.66 3.34
N ASP A 122 -5.63 -6.81 2.34
CA ASP A 122 -6.51 -5.71 2.03
C ASP A 122 -7.58 -6.06 0.97
N TYR A 123 -7.72 -7.33 0.56
CA TYR A 123 -8.62 -7.74 -0.53
C TYR A 123 -10.05 -7.22 -0.34
N HIS A 124 -10.65 -7.48 0.82
CA HIS A 124 -12.03 -7.06 1.11
C HIS A 124 -12.19 -5.55 1.24
N TYR A 125 -11.17 -4.87 1.75
CA TYR A 125 -11.16 -3.40 1.82
C TYR A 125 -11.11 -2.78 0.42
N PHE A 126 -10.34 -3.39 -0.49
CA PHE A 126 -10.32 -2.97 -1.88
C PHE A 126 -11.67 -3.22 -2.57
N GLN A 127 -12.27 -4.41 -2.43
CA GLN A 127 -13.58 -4.70 -3.02
C GLN A 127 -14.65 -3.70 -2.54
N GLN A 128 -14.65 -3.38 -1.25
CA GLN A 128 -15.56 -2.38 -0.68
C GLN A 128 -15.30 -0.99 -1.27
N ALA A 129 -14.04 -0.54 -1.32
CA ALA A 129 -13.70 0.78 -1.82
C ALA A 129 -14.00 0.95 -3.32
N ALA A 130 -13.76 -0.09 -4.12
CA ALA A 130 -14.08 -0.09 -5.54
C ALA A 130 -15.60 -0.09 -5.79
N TRP A 131 -16.38 -0.76 -4.93
CA TRP A 131 -17.84 -0.72 -4.97
C TRP A 131 -18.40 0.66 -4.57
N GLU A 132 -17.81 1.31 -3.57
CA GLU A 132 -18.20 2.66 -3.13
C GLU A 132 -17.84 3.75 -4.15
N ASN A 133 -16.87 3.50 -5.02
CA ASN A 133 -16.35 4.47 -6.00
C ASN A 133 -16.24 3.82 -7.39
N PRO A 134 -17.36 3.49 -8.05
CA PRO A 134 -17.39 2.72 -9.30
C PRO A 134 -16.73 3.42 -10.48
N GLU A 135 -16.62 4.74 -10.45
CA GLU A 135 -15.95 5.55 -11.48
C GLU A 135 -14.42 5.57 -11.33
N LYS A 136 -13.89 5.27 -10.14
CA LYS A 136 -12.45 5.32 -9.89
C LYS A 136 -11.71 4.18 -10.57
N ARG A 137 -10.57 4.52 -11.17
CA ARG A 137 -9.65 3.57 -11.78
C ARG A 137 -8.57 3.15 -10.79
N TRP A 138 -8.06 1.94 -11.00
CA TRP A 138 -7.08 1.32 -10.12
C TRP A 138 -5.91 0.75 -10.92
N LEU A 139 -4.71 0.81 -10.35
CA LEU A 139 -3.51 0.18 -10.89
C LEU A 139 -3.19 -1.09 -10.11
N LEU A 140 -3.09 -2.20 -10.81
CA LEU A 140 -2.50 -3.43 -10.30
C LEU A 140 -0.98 -3.35 -10.48
N LYS A 141 -0.23 -3.52 -9.40
CA LYS A 141 1.25 -3.48 -9.42
C LYS A 141 1.83 -4.68 -8.66
N PRO A 142 2.92 -5.28 -9.14
CA PRO A 142 3.70 -6.22 -8.35
C PRO A 142 4.47 -5.47 -7.23
N LYS A 143 4.53 -6.04 -6.03
CA LYS A 143 5.22 -5.45 -4.86
C LYS A 143 6.73 -5.30 -5.07
N ASN A 144 7.35 -6.27 -5.73
CA ASN A 144 8.82 -6.39 -5.85
C ASN A 144 9.35 -6.20 -7.28
N ALA A 145 8.52 -5.85 -8.27
CA ALA A 145 9.01 -5.58 -9.62
C ALA A 145 9.38 -4.10 -9.82
N SER A 146 10.26 -3.87 -10.79
CA SER A 146 10.74 -2.56 -11.22
C SER A 146 10.53 -2.36 -12.72
N LYS A 147 10.87 -1.18 -13.24
CA LYS A 147 10.83 -0.85 -14.68
C LYS A 147 9.44 -0.91 -15.33
N GLY A 148 8.38 -0.70 -14.56
CA GLY A 148 7.00 -0.75 -15.05
C GLY A 148 6.48 -2.14 -15.42
N LYS A 149 7.28 -3.21 -15.26
CA LYS A 149 6.88 -4.57 -15.64
C LYS A 149 5.72 -5.07 -14.79
N GLY A 150 4.68 -5.57 -15.43
CA GLY A 150 3.49 -6.12 -14.78
C GLY A 150 2.50 -5.08 -14.25
N ILE A 151 2.73 -3.78 -14.48
CA ILE A 151 1.76 -2.73 -14.11
C ILE A 151 0.66 -2.66 -15.17
N ARG A 152 -0.59 -2.75 -14.72
CA ARG A 152 -1.77 -2.64 -15.59
C ARG A 152 -2.90 -1.94 -14.85
N LEU A 153 -3.82 -1.37 -15.63
CA LEU A 153 -5.09 -0.91 -15.10
C LEU A 153 -5.94 -2.13 -14.72
N VAL A 154 -6.74 -1.98 -13.67
CA VAL A 154 -7.75 -2.96 -13.26
C VAL A 154 -9.00 -2.72 -14.09
N ASP A 155 -9.42 -3.74 -14.83
CA ASP A 155 -10.64 -3.68 -15.66
C ASP A 155 -11.89 -3.95 -14.80
N ASP A 156 -11.93 -5.11 -14.13
CA ASP A 156 -12.96 -5.46 -13.13
C ASP A 156 -12.30 -5.61 -11.74
N PRO A 157 -12.69 -4.82 -10.73
CA PRO A 157 -12.23 -4.99 -9.35
C PRO A 157 -12.40 -6.40 -8.81
N ALA A 158 -13.41 -7.15 -9.25
CA ALA A 158 -13.65 -8.52 -8.80
C ALA A 158 -12.56 -9.52 -9.24
N ASP A 159 -11.82 -9.20 -10.32
CA ASP A 159 -10.81 -10.05 -10.97
C ASP A 159 -9.38 -9.82 -10.49
N VAL A 160 -9.19 -8.98 -9.47
CA VAL A 160 -7.84 -8.72 -8.95
C VAL A 160 -7.24 -9.97 -8.31
N PRO A 161 -5.94 -10.25 -8.53
CA PRO A 161 -5.29 -11.41 -7.97
C PRO A 161 -5.20 -11.29 -6.44
N MET A 162 -5.42 -12.42 -5.76
CA MET A 162 -5.35 -12.51 -4.31
C MET A 162 -3.95 -12.89 -3.79
N ASP A 163 -2.97 -13.06 -4.67
CA ASP A 163 -1.62 -13.47 -4.29
C ASP A 163 -0.83 -12.34 -3.62
N ALA A 164 0.01 -12.70 -2.65
CA ALA A 164 0.77 -11.77 -1.81
C ALA A 164 1.81 -10.95 -2.58
N SER A 165 2.11 -11.29 -3.85
CA SER A 165 3.02 -10.51 -4.70
C SER A 165 2.38 -9.24 -5.27
N TRP A 166 1.08 -9.02 -5.09
CA TRP A 166 0.36 -7.89 -5.71
C TRP A 166 -0.07 -6.81 -4.72
N LEU A 167 -0.12 -5.59 -5.21
CA LEU A 167 -0.79 -4.47 -4.56
C LEU A 167 -1.68 -3.76 -5.59
N ILE A 168 -2.71 -3.10 -5.08
CA ILE A 168 -3.61 -2.27 -5.87
C ILE A 168 -3.43 -0.83 -5.38
N GLN A 169 -3.28 0.10 -6.31
CA GLN A 169 -3.08 1.52 -6.01
C GLN A 169 -4.16 2.34 -6.72
N GLU A 170 -4.68 3.36 -6.04
CA GLU A 170 -5.54 4.38 -6.67
C GLU A 170 -4.83 5.01 -7.87
N TYR A 171 -5.50 5.04 -9.02
CA TYR A 171 -4.96 5.68 -10.21
C TYR A 171 -5.25 7.18 -10.15
N LEU A 172 -4.21 8.00 -10.28
CA LEU A 172 -4.36 9.46 -10.33
C LEU A 172 -4.78 9.87 -11.77
N GLU A 173 -6.07 10.08 -11.95
CA GLU A 173 -6.75 10.28 -13.25
C GLU A 173 -6.56 11.66 -13.87
N HIS A 174 -6.27 12.68 -13.07
CA HIS A 174 -6.12 14.04 -13.55
C HIS A 174 -4.68 14.55 -13.32
N PRO A 175 -3.68 13.98 -14.01
CA PRO A 175 -2.31 14.48 -13.93
C PRO A 175 -2.21 15.85 -14.63
N HIS A 176 -1.37 16.73 -14.11
CA HIS A 176 -0.88 17.84 -14.90
C HIS A 176 -0.07 17.29 -16.08
N THR A 177 -0.28 17.84 -17.28
CA THR A 177 0.35 17.32 -18.51
C THR A 177 1.30 18.34 -19.12
N MET A 178 2.39 17.85 -19.69
CA MET A 178 3.36 18.65 -20.43
C MET A 178 3.19 18.36 -21.92
N HIS A 179 2.79 19.36 -22.70
CA HIS A 179 2.44 19.19 -24.12
C HIS A 179 1.39 18.08 -24.35
N GLY A 180 0.40 17.99 -23.47
CA GLY A 180 -0.66 16.98 -23.52
C GLY A 180 -0.21 15.56 -23.15
N ARG A 181 1.03 15.35 -22.67
CA ARG A 181 1.55 14.05 -22.24
C ARG A 181 1.74 14.01 -20.73
N LYS A 182 1.45 12.85 -20.13
CA LYS A 182 1.69 12.61 -18.70
C LYS A 182 3.19 12.62 -18.42
N TYR A 183 3.60 13.15 -17.26
CA TYR A 183 4.99 13.13 -16.82
C TYR A 183 5.15 12.77 -15.35
N VAL A 184 6.32 12.30 -14.96
CA VAL A 184 6.72 12.09 -13.56
C VAL A 184 8.07 12.73 -13.33
N LEU A 185 8.24 13.40 -12.19
CA LEU A 185 9.50 14.00 -11.77
C LEU A 185 10.35 12.96 -11.04
N ARG A 186 11.57 12.72 -11.53
CA ARG A 186 12.63 11.98 -10.85
C ARG A 186 13.47 12.95 -10.03
N LEU A 187 13.38 12.81 -8.71
CA LEU A 187 14.18 13.54 -7.72
C LEU A 187 15.32 12.64 -7.23
N TYR A 188 16.50 13.23 -6.98
CA TYR A 188 17.62 12.54 -6.35
C TYR A 188 17.74 13.00 -4.90
N VAL A 189 17.65 12.05 -3.97
CA VAL A 189 17.60 12.32 -2.53
C VAL A 189 18.69 11.53 -1.84
N LEU A 190 19.47 12.20 -0.99
CA LEU A 190 20.54 11.61 -0.20
C LEU A 190 20.14 11.66 1.28
N VAL A 191 20.06 10.49 1.91
CA VAL A 191 20.10 10.36 3.37
C VAL A 191 21.56 10.14 3.74
N SER A 192 22.26 11.19 4.21
CA SER A 192 23.69 11.09 4.51
C SER A 192 23.96 10.43 5.87
N SER A 193 22.97 10.44 6.76
CA SER A 193 23.09 9.93 8.11
C SER A 193 21.71 9.72 8.72
N VAL A 194 21.57 8.67 9.56
CA VAL A 194 20.37 8.46 10.37
C VAL A 194 20.51 8.93 11.81
N THR A 195 21.72 9.28 12.26
CA THR A 195 22.00 9.79 13.61
C THR A 195 23.23 10.72 13.55
N PRO A 196 23.06 12.05 13.60
CA PRO A 196 21.80 12.78 13.46
C PRO A 196 21.20 12.61 12.05
N PHE A 197 19.87 12.62 11.96
CA PHE A 197 19.11 12.41 10.73
C PHE A 197 19.30 13.59 9.77
N ARG A 198 19.89 13.31 8.61
CA ARG A 198 20.25 14.32 7.62
C ARG A 198 19.78 13.90 6.23
N VAL A 199 18.97 14.77 5.64
CA VAL A 199 18.33 14.52 4.34
C VAL A 199 18.60 15.69 3.41
N TYR A 200 19.01 15.37 2.20
CA TYR A 200 19.28 16.35 1.15
C TYR A 200 18.58 15.97 -0.14
N VAL A 201 18.16 16.97 -0.91
CA VAL A 201 17.65 16.79 -2.27
C VAL A 201 18.59 17.48 -3.25
N TYR A 202 18.91 16.83 -4.36
CA TYR A 202 19.73 17.44 -5.40
C TYR A 202 18.91 18.48 -6.18
N HIS A 203 19.51 19.63 -6.48
CA HIS A 203 18.83 20.74 -7.16
C HIS A 203 18.34 20.39 -8.58
N GLN A 204 18.95 19.39 -9.23
CA GLN A 204 18.55 18.89 -10.54
C GLN A 204 17.89 17.50 -10.46
N GLY A 205 17.10 17.22 -11.49
CA GLY A 205 16.38 15.97 -11.71
C GLY A 205 15.78 15.95 -13.12
N PHE A 206 14.82 15.07 -13.37
CA PHE A 206 14.21 14.94 -14.70
C PHE A 206 12.69 14.80 -14.63
N ALA A 207 11.95 15.59 -15.41
CA ALA A 207 10.60 15.23 -15.82
C ALA A 207 10.68 14.18 -16.94
N LYS A 208 10.07 13.02 -16.71
CA LYS A 208 10.02 11.88 -17.63
C LYS A 208 8.65 11.83 -18.27
N LEU A 209 8.59 12.08 -19.56
CA LEU A 209 7.32 12.13 -20.29
C LEU A 209 6.94 10.74 -20.80
N ALA A 210 5.64 10.47 -20.81
CA ALA A 210 5.05 9.38 -21.60
C ALA A 210 5.23 9.67 -23.10
N SER A 211 5.24 8.62 -23.92
CA SER A 211 5.46 8.76 -25.37
C SER A 211 4.19 9.11 -26.15
N LEU A 212 3.00 8.85 -25.59
CA LEU A 212 1.71 9.20 -26.20
C LEU A 212 0.93 10.24 -25.39
N PRO A 213 0.03 11.01 -26.04
CA PRO A 213 -0.87 11.95 -25.37
C PRO A 213 -1.75 11.28 -24.30
N TYR A 214 -2.06 12.04 -23.27
CA TYR A 214 -2.98 11.66 -22.20
C TYR A 214 -4.40 12.13 -22.54
N ASN A 215 -5.18 11.26 -23.18
CA ASN A 215 -6.54 11.54 -23.64
C ASN A 215 -7.39 10.25 -23.64
N ASP A 216 -8.69 10.39 -23.88
CA ASP A 216 -9.65 9.27 -23.85
C ASP A 216 -9.29 8.15 -24.84
N GLU A 217 -8.78 8.50 -26.02
CA GLU A 217 -8.34 7.54 -27.05
C GLU A 217 -7.21 6.62 -26.55
N ASN A 218 -6.36 7.14 -25.66
CA ASN A 218 -5.22 6.43 -25.10
C ASN A 218 -5.43 6.02 -23.63
N ALA A 219 -6.66 6.08 -23.11
CA ALA A 219 -6.94 5.87 -21.69
C ALA A 219 -6.42 4.53 -21.14
N SER A 220 -6.42 3.48 -21.97
CA SER A 220 -5.91 2.14 -21.63
C SER A 220 -4.56 1.80 -22.29
N ASN A 221 -3.89 2.78 -22.90
CA ASN A 221 -2.61 2.57 -23.58
C ASN A 221 -1.43 2.76 -22.60
N PRO A 222 -0.57 1.73 -22.38
CA PRO A 222 0.55 1.81 -21.45
C PRO A 222 1.55 2.92 -21.78
N TYR A 223 1.69 3.30 -23.05
CA TYR A 223 2.56 4.39 -23.51
C TYR A 223 2.01 5.79 -23.19
N SER A 224 0.79 5.88 -22.64
CA SER A 224 0.17 7.12 -22.18
C SER A 224 0.08 7.15 -20.64
N TYR A 225 -0.38 6.08 -20.01
CA TYR A 225 -0.59 6.07 -18.55
C TYR A 225 0.67 5.74 -17.72
N LEU A 226 1.71 5.13 -18.33
CA LEU A 226 3.02 4.88 -17.71
C LEU A 226 4.08 5.81 -18.29
N THR A 227 4.93 6.33 -17.41
CA THR A 227 6.06 7.22 -17.76
C THR A 227 7.42 6.51 -17.64
N ASN A 228 7.41 5.20 -17.40
CA ASN A 228 8.64 4.42 -17.28
C ASN A 228 9.39 4.43 -18.62
N PRO A 229 10.68 4.81 -18.65
CA PRO A 229 11.48 4.83 -19.87
C PRO A 229 11.58 3.46 -20.53
N ASP A 230 11.75 2.39 -19.74
CA ASP A 230 11.84 1.01 -20.25
C ASP A 230 10.57 0.55 -20.99
N ILE A 231 9.40 1.11 -20.63
CA ILE A 231 8.12 0.81 -21.31
C ILE A 231 8.01 1.68 -22.56
N ASN A 232 8.20 3.00 -22.43
CA ASN A 232 8.03 3.92 -23.54
C ASN A 232 9.07 3.74 -24.65
N ALA A 233 10.28 3.26 -24.33
CA ALA A 233 11.29 2.87 -25.31
C ALA A 233 10.81 1.76 -26.28
N LEU A 234 9.78 1.00 -25.90
CA LEU A 234 9.17 -0.03 -26.77
C LEU A 234 8.17 0.56 -27.77
N ASN A 235 7.79 1.83 -27.64
CA ASN A 235 6.91 2.51 -28.58
C ASN A 235 7.71 2.96 -29.82
N LEU A 236 7.95 2.02 -30.73
CA LEU A 236 8.73 2.24 -31.95
C LEU A 236 8.06 3.21 -32.95
N GLU A 237 6.79 3.55 -32.74
CA GLU A 237 6.03 4.48 -33.57
C GLU A 237 6.21 5.95 -33.14
N ALA A 238 6.71 6.19 -31.92
CA ALA A 238 7.00 7.54 -31.44
C ALA A 238 8.32 8.07 -32.02
N GLU A 239 8.32 9.32 -32.47
CA GLU A 239 9.55 10.00 -32.94
C GLU A 239 10.58 10.13 -31.81
N VAL A 240 10.11 10.47 -30.60
CA VAL A 240 10.92 10.53 -29.38
C VAL A 240 10.26 9.66 -28.31
N PRO A 241 10.57 8.36 -28.26
CA PRO A 241 9.94 7.44 -27.31
C PRO A 241 10.36 7.71 -25.86
N VAL A 242 11.55 8.28 -25.63
CA VAL A 242 12.04 8.64 -24.29
C VAL A 242 12.50 10.09 -24.32
N GLU A 243 11.81 10.93 -23.55
CA GLU A 243 12.10 12.36 -23.43
C GLU A 243 12.25 12.76 -21.96
N PHE A 244 13.42 13.31 -21.62
CA PHE A 244 13.72 13.85 -20.30
C PHE A 244 13.93 15.36 -20.38
N VAL A 245 13.26 16.08 -19.47
CA VAL A 245 13.42 17.52 -19.30
C VAL A 245 14.04 17.79 -17.93
N ASP A 246 15.19 18.45 -17.88
CA ASP A 246 15.83 18.84 -16.63
C ASP A 246 14.98 19.86 -15.85
N PHE A 247 15.30 20.06 -14.56
CA PHE A 247 14.48 20.90 -13.70
C PHE A 247 14.55 22.39 -14.04
N ASP A 248 15.64 22.89 -14.63
CA ASP A 248 15.72 24.29 -15.04
C ASP A 248 14.73 24.57 -16.17
N ARG A 249 14.72 23.69 -17.19
CA ARG A 249 13.75 23.77 -18.30
C ARG A 249 12.33 23.53 -17.83
N TYR A 250 12.11 22.56 -16.96
CA TYR A 250 10.77 22.29 -16.40
C TYR A 250 10.23 23.47 -15.61
N ARG A 251 11.05 24.10 -14.76
CA ARG A 251 10.66 25.29 -13.97
C ARG A 251 10.42 26.51 -14.86
N ALA A 252 11.21 26.69 -15.92
CA ALA A 252 10.96 27.74 -16.91
C ALA A 252 9.62 27.52 -17.61
N TRP A 253 9.35 26.30 -18.07
CA TRP A 253 8.07 25.94 -18.68
C TRP A 253 6.88 26.17 -17.75
N LEU A 254 6.96 25.79 -16.47
CA LEU A 254 5.90 26.07 -15.49
C LEU A 254 5.57 27.55 -15.38
N ARG A 255 6.60 28.42 -15.32
CA ARG A 255 6.40 29.87 -15.28
C ARG A 255 5.76 30.41 -16.56
N GLU A 256 6.14 29.87 -17.72
CA GLU A 256 5.52 30.21 -19.01
C GLU A 256 4.05 29.81 -19.07
N GLN A 257 3.65 28.72 -18.40
CA GLN A 257 2.25 28.31 -18.23
C GLN A 257 1.50 29.11 -17.15
N GLY A 258 2.17 30.05 -16.45
CA GLY A 258 1.56 30.87 -15.40
C GLY A 258 1.51 30.22 -14.02
N HIS A 259 2.30 29.16 -13.79
CA HIS A 259 2.38 28.46 -12.50
C HIS A 259 3.54 28.97 -11.63
N ASP A 260 3.34 28.94 -10.31
CA ASP A 260 4.38 29.24 -9.33
C ASP A 260 5.26 28.01 -9.07
N ASP A 261 6.42 27.99 -9.72
CA ASP A 261 7.40 26.91 -9.59
C ASP A 261 8.05 26.86 -8.20
N GLN A 262 8.10 27.97 -7.45
CA GLN A 262 8.67 28.00 -6.11
C GLN A 262 7.75 27.28 -5.12
N THR A 263 6.46 27.61 -5.15
CA THR A 263 5.46 26.96 -4.29
C THR A 263 5.36 25.46 -4.58
N LEU A 264 5.35 25.05 -5.86
CA LEU A 264 5.32 23.64 -6.22
C LEU A 264 6.56 22.88 -5.69
N PHE A 265 7.76 23.40 -5.91
CA PHE A 265 8.99 22.75 -5.43
C PHE A 265 9.08 22.73 -3.91
N ALA A 266 8.58 23.75 -3.21
CA ALA A 266 8.49 23.74 -1.75
C ALA A 266 7.54 22.63 -1.23
N ARG A 267 6.43 22.35 -1.95
CA ARG A 267 5.54 21.22 -1.64
C ARG A 267 6.20 19.87 -1.92
N ILE A 268 6.95 19.76 -3.02
CA ILE A 268 7.73 18.55 -3.36
C ILE A 268 8.76 18.27 -2.26
N ASP A 269 9.50 19.29 -1.83
CA ASP A 269 10.48 19.17 -0.75
C ASP A 269 9.87 18.69 0.57
N ASP A 270 8.69 19.22 0.93
CA ASP A 270 7.96 18.81 2.12
C ASP A 270 7.58 17.33 2.05
N ALA A 271 7.06 16.89 0.90
CA ALA A 271 6.71 15.48 0.66
C ALA A 271 7.95 14.57 0.71
N VAL A 272 9.08 15.00 0.16
CA VAL A 272 10.35 14.26 0.22
C VAL A 272 10.86 14.14 1.66
N ALA A 273 10.90 15.25 2.41
CA ALA A 273 11.35 15.27 3.79
C ALA A 273 10.49 14.34 4.67
N LEU A 274 9.17 14.42 4.55
CA LEU A 274 8.22 13.57 5.28
C LEU A 274 8.30 12.10 4.84
N THR A 275 8.57 11.84 3.55
CA THR A 275 8.86 10.49 3.06
C THR A 275 10.08 9.89 3.76
N CYS A 276 11.19 10.62 3.83
CA CYS A 276 12.40 10.15 4.50
C CYS A 276 12.20 9.95 6.01
N LEU A 277 11.51 10.88 6.69
CA LEU A 277 11.19 10.78 8.12
C LEU A 277 10.39 9.52 8.45
N ALA A 278 9.50 9.09 7.58
CA ALA A 278 8.72 7.88 7.76
C ALA A 278 9.59 6.61 7.90
N ALA A 279 10.83 6.61 7.40
CA ALA A 279 11.77 5.49 7.52
C ALA A 279 12.93 5.70 8.50
N GLN A 280 12.99 6.84 9.20
CA GLN A 280 14.07 7.16 10.14
C GLN A 280 14.24 6.06 11.21
N GLU A 281 13.18 5.72 11.95
CA GLU A 281 13.25 4.70 13.00
C GLU A 281 13.41 3.27 12.45
N PRO A 282 12.69 2.84 11.38
CA PRO A 282 12.97 1.56 10.74
C PRO A 282 14.43 1.36 10.32
N MET A 283 15.09 2.41 9.80
CA MET A 283 16.51 2.36 9.45
C MET A 283 17.41 2.24 10.69
N ARG A 284 17.18 3.07 11.73
CA ARG A 284 17.93 3.00 13.00
C ARG A 284 17.83 1.63 13.65
N GLU A 285 16.61 1.09 13.74
CA GLU A 285 16.36 -0.20 14.36
C GLU A 285 17.04 -1.32 13.58
N ARG A 286 16.98 -1.27 12.24
CA ARG A 286 17.65 -2.29 11.42
C ARG A 286 19.16 -2.21 11.52
N CYS A 287 19.76 -1.02 11.57
CA CYS A 287 21.19 -0.85 11.83
C CYS A 287 21.58 -1.50 13.17
N ARG A 288 20.85 -1.17 14.24
CA ARG A 288 21.05 -1.74 15.58
C ARG A 288 20.95 -3.27 15.58
N ALA A 289 19.91 -3.82 14.94
CA ALA A 289 19.64 -5.25 14.91
C ALA A 289 20.73 -6.08 14.21
N ILE A 290 21.45 -5.49 13.26
CA ILE A 290 22.54 -6.18 12.54
C ILE A 290 23.94 -5.72 12.98
N GLY A 291 24.04 -4.82 13.96
CA GLY A 291 25.32 -4.29 14.45
C GLY A 291 26.02 -3.29 13.52
N ALA A 292 25.30 -2.71 12.56
CA ALA A 292 25.87 -1.73 11.63
C ALA A 292 26.00 -0.36 12.31
N ASP A 293 27.18 0.25 12.28
CA ASP A 293 27.35 1.64 12.71
C ASP A 293 26.77 2.60 11.65
N PRO A 294 25.68 3.32 11.96
CA PRO A 294 25.01 4.19 10.99
C PRO A 294 25.90 5.33 10.46
N ARG A 295 27.02 5.65 11.12
CA ARG A 295 27.98 6.67 10.65
C ARG A 295 28.75 6.24 9.41
N GLY A 296 28.79 4.94 9.12
CA GLY A 296 29.35 4.38 7.90
C GLY A 296 28.35 4.30 6.74
N CYS A 297 27.07 4.56 6.97
CA CYS A 297 26.02 4.30 6.00
C CYS A 297 25.44 5.60 5.44
N TYR A 298 25.26 5.68 4.12
CA TYR A 298 24.50 6.73 3.44
C TYR A 298 23.64 6.12 2.35
N GLU A 299 22.59 6.79 1.88
CA GLU A 299 21.68 6.24 0.88
C GLU A 299 21.31 7.27 -0.18
N LEU A 300 21.67 7.00 -1.43
CA LEU A 300 21.16 7.73 -2.60
C LEU A 300 19.94 7.01 -3.17
N MET A 301 18.79 7.70 -3.17
CA MET A 301 17.54 7.18 -3.70
C MET A 301 16.97 8.07 -4.81
N GLY A 302 16.22 7.46 -5.72
CA GLY A 302 15.45 8.18 -6.73
C GLY A 302 13.98 8.19 -6.39
N ILE A 303 13.39 9.34 -6.07
CA ILE A 303 11.96 9.45 -5.77
C ILE A 303 11.21 9.87 -7.04
N ASP A 304 10.16 9.11 -7.38
CA ASP A 304 9.27 9.41 -8.49
C ASP A 304 8.02 10.13 -7.98
N CYS A 305 7.80 11.36 -8.44
CA CYS A 305 6.72 12.24 -8.02
C CYS A 305 5.83 12.67 -9.20
N LEU A 306 4.52 12.43 -9.10
CA LEU A 306 3.53 12.90 -10.07
C LEU A 306 2.94 14.24 -9.61
N ILE A 307 2.66 15.14 -10.54
CA ILE A 307 1.93 16.38 -10.27
C ILE A 307 0.52 16.24 -10.84
N ASP A 308 -0.50 16.51 -10.04
CA ASP A 308 -1.90 16.54 -10.51
C ASP A 308 -2.28 17.92 -11.06
N GLU A 309 -3.48 18.03 -11.65
CA GLU A 309 -4.01 19.26 -12.26
C GLU A 309 -4.06 20.47 -11.30
N ASP A 310 -4.14 20.23 -9.98
CA ASP A 310 -4.13 21.25 -8.94
C ASP A 310 -2.71 21.63 -8.48
N LEU A 311 -1.67 21.14 -9.18
CA LEU A 311 -0.27 21.26 -8.81
C LEU A 311 0.03 20.72 -7.41
N LYS A 312 -0.65 19.64 -7.01
CA LYS A 312 -0.32 18.88 -5.81
C LYS A 312 0.65 17.75 -6.18
N PRO A 313 1.79 17.64 -5.46
CA PRO A 313 2.73 16.55 -5.67
C PRO A 313 2.28 15.26 -4.98
N TRP A 314 2.45 14.14 -5.67
CA TRP A 314 2.17 12.79 -5.21
C TRP A 314 3.42 11.92 -5.33
N VAL A 315 3.90 11.36 -4.23
CA VAL A 315 5.03 10.41 -4.22
C VAL A 315 4.49 9.04 -4.64
N LEU A 316 5.04 8.49 -5.73
CA LEU A 316 4.60 7.21 -6.30
C LEU A 316 5.45 6.03 -5.86
N GLU A 317 6.77 6.19 -5.88
CA GLU A 317 7.73 5.17 -5.45
C GLU A 317 9.12 5.76 -5.14
N CYS A 318 9.87 5.06 -4.29
CA CYS A 318 11.28 5.33 -4.03
C CYS A 318 12.13 4.20 -4.64
N ASN A 319 13.04 4.54 -5.53
CA ASN A 319 13.89 3.58 -6.22
C ASN A 319 15.21 3.39 -5.47
N LEU A 320 15.50 2.15 -5.07
CA LEU A 320 16.82 1.72 -4.62
C LEU A 320 17.81 1.80 -5.80
N SER A 321 18.99 2.36 -5.58
CA SER A 321 20.05 2.51 -6.60
C SER A 321 19.48 3.10 -7.91
N PRO A 322 19.05 4.37 -7.89
CA PRO A 322 18.48 5.02 -9.07
C PRO A 322 19.42 4.89 -10.27
N SER A 323 18.87 4.72 -11.47
CA SER A 323 19.73 4.49 -12.63
C SER A 323 20.63 5.71 -12.90
N LEU A 324 21.93 5.44 -12.96
CA LEU A 324 22.97 6.40 -13.28
C LEU A 324 23.50 6.26 -14.72
N GLU A 325 23.03 5.27 -15.48
CA GLU A 325 23.33 5.15 -16.91
C GLU A 325 22.63 6.25 -17.73
N VAL A 326 23.24 6.69 -18.82
CA VAL A 326 22.64 7.68 -19.73
C VAL A 326 21.66 6.96 -20.65
N CYS A 327 20.36 7.20 -20.48
CA CYS A 327 19.31 6.49 -21.19
C CYS A 327 18.78 7.26 -22.41
N ALA A 328 18.81 8.59 -22.38
CA ALA A 328 18.35 9.41 -23.49
C ALA A 328 19.39 9.47 -24.61
N GLY A 329 18.93 9.55 -25.86
CA GLY A 329 19.80 9.83 -27.00
C GLY A 329 20.56 11.17 -26.82
N PRO A 330 21.77 11.34 -27.39
CA PRO A 330 22.58 12.54 -27.17
C PRO A 330 21.86 13.86 -27.45
N GLU A 331 21.02 13.89 -28.48
CA GLU A 331 20.24 15.06 -28.91
C GLU A 331 18.89 15.21 -28.16
N SER A 332 18.44 14.14 -27.50
CA SER A 332 17.16 14.09 -26.75
C SER A 332 17.36 14.26 -25.24
N GLY A 333 18.53 14.75 -24.80
CA GLY A 333 18.83 15.02 -23.40
C GLY A 333 19.98 14.20 -22.80
N GLY A 334 20.57 13.25 -23.51
CA GLY A 334 21.62 12.36 -22.97
C GLY A 334 22.87 13.08 -22.44
N ARG A 335 23.31 14.17 -23.09
CA ARG A 335 24.46 14.98 -22.61
C ARG A 335 24.16 15.73 -21.30
N ILE A 336 22.93 16.21 -21.19
CA ILE A 336 22.43 16.87 -19.97
C ILE A 336 22.32 15.84 -18.86
N GLU A 337 21.78 14.65 -19.18
CA GLU A 337 21.68 13.52 -18.26
C GLU A 337 23.06 13.11 -17.71
N GLU A 338 24.06 12.95 -18.58
CA GLU A 338 25.44 12.67 -18.19
C GLU A 338 26.02 13.73 -17.25
N THR A 339 25.83 15.01 -17.58
CA THR A 339 26.35 16.14 -16.79
C THR A 339 25.72 16.17 -15.39
N ILE A 340 24.39 16.05 -15.31
CA ILE A 340 23.65 16.07 -14.04
C ILE A 340 24.04 14.88 -13.17
N LYS A 341 24.13 13.68 -13.75
CA LYS A 341 24.47 12.46 -12.99
C LYS A 341 25.93 12.45 -12.53
N GLY A 342 26.85 12.94 -13.35
CA GLY A 342 28.25 13.14 -12.97
C GLY A 342 28.38 14.13 -11.82
N GLY A 343 27.73 15.30 -11.92
CA GLY A 343 27.70 16.31 -10.86
C GLY A 343 27.08 15.79 -9.56
N LEU A 344 25.94 15.09 -9.66
CA LEU A 344 25.25 14.46 -8.53
C LEU A 344 26.18 13.55 -7.71
N VAL A 345 26.91 12.66 -8.39
CA VAL A 345 27.79 11.71 -7.69
C VAL A 345 29.05 12.40 -7.16
N ALA A 346 29.61 13.36 -7.90
CA ALA A 346 30.76 14.14 -7.44
C ALA A 346 30.44 14.92 -6.15
N ASP A 347 29.31 15.63 -6.14
CA ASP A 347 28.82 16.37 -4.97
C ASP A 347 28.52 15.41 -3.81
N LEU A 348 27.98 14.22 -4.08
CA LEU A 348 27.71 13.20 -3.06
C LEU A 348 29.00 12.75 -2.39
N VAL A 349 30.04 12.42 -3.19
CA VAL A 349 31.35 11.95 -2.71
C VAL A 349 32.00 12.98 -1.79
N GLU A 350 31.87 14.27 -2.12
CA GLU A 350 32.38 15.37 -1.30
C GLU A 350 31.53 15.59 -0.03
N LEU A 351 30.20 15.57 -0.16
CA LEU A 351 29.27 15.74 0.96
C LEU A 351 29.49 14.68 2.03
N VAL A 352 29.53 13.40 1.65
CA VAL A 352 29.80 12.29 2.58
C VAL A 352 31.27 12.21 3.01
N GLY A 353 32.15 13.04 2.46
CA GLY A 353 33.54 13.21 2.89
C GLY A 353 34.46 12.05 2.53
N LEU A 354 34.21 11.33 1.43
CA LEU A 354 35.09 10.21 1.03
C LEU A 354 36.49 10.70 0.67
N ASN A 355 36.63 11.84 -0.01
CA ASN A 355 37.93 12.41 -0.36
C ASN A 355 38.59 13.20 0.79
N ARG A 356 38.09 13.06 2.02
CA ARG A 356 38.60 13.75 3.21
C ARG A 356 39.25 12.76 4.20
N PRO A 357 40.20 13.22 5.04
CA PRO A 357 40.70 12.43 6.17
C PRO A 357 39.56 12.10 7.13
N VAL A 358 39.64 10.94 7.79
CA VAL A 358 38.67 10.58 8.83
C VAL A 358 38.93 11.45 10.06
N ALA A 359 37.88 12.12 10.56
CA ALA A 359 37.96 12.88 11.81
C ALA A 359 38.30 11.92 12.97
N GLY A 360 39.12 12.37 13.93
CA GLY A 360 39.62 11.55 15.03
C GLY A 360 38.51 10.88 15.87
N ARG A 361 38.87 9.82 16.62
CA ARG A 361 37.97 9.04 17.49
C ARG A 361 37.62 9.77 18.80
N ASP A 362 37.45 11.08 18.75
CA ASP A 362 37.06 11.83 19.94
C ASP A 362 35.64 11.39 20.36
N GLN A 363 35.42 11.32 21.69
CA GLN A 363 34.09 11.04 22.19
C GLN A 363 33.11 12.12 21.70
N PRO A 364 31.91 11.74 21.25
CA PRO A 364 30.93 12.70 20.80
C PRO A 364 30.60 13.65 21.96
N SER A 365 30.77 14.94 21.69
CA SER A 365 30.33 16.04 22.53
C SER A 365 29.40 16.93 21.71
N GLU A 366 28.66 17.81 22.39
CA GLU A 366 27.79 18.80 21.74
C GLU A 366 28.53 19.58 20.64
N GLN A 367 29.73 20.07 20.96
CA GLN A 367 30.54 20.87 20.04
C GLN A 367 31.00 20.08 18.82
N THR A 368 31.45 18.84 19.00
CA THR A 368 31.93 18.00 17.89
C THR A 368 30.79 17.61 16.95
N VAL A 369 29.61 17.28 17.49
CA VAL A 369 28.43 16.92 16.67
C VAL A 369 27.98 18.12 15.83
N VAL A 370 27.89 19.31 16.43
CA VAL A 370 27.52 20.54 15.72
C VAL A 370 28.54 20.90 14.64
N GLN A 371 29.84 20.80 14.94
CA GLN A 371 30.89 21.13 13.98
C GLN A 371 30.86 20.18 12.78
N GLN A 372 30.73 18.87 13.02
CA GLN A 372 30.61 17.87 11.94
C GLN A 372 29.40 18.13 11.04
N ALA A 373 28.26 18.52 11.62
CA ALA A 373 27.07 18.86 10.86
C ALA A 373 27.26 20.12 10.00
N ARG A 374 27.87 21.18 10.56
CA ARG A 374 28.19 22.42 9.82
C ARG A 374 29.20 22.18 8.69
N ASP A 375 30.21 21.37 8.95
CA ASP A 375 31.22 21.00 7.96
C ASP A 375 30.60 20.22 6.79
N GLU A 376 29.69 19.28 7.07
CA GLU A 376 28.93 18.57 6.02
C GLU A 376 28.05 19.53 5.21
N LEU A 377 27.31 20.43 5.88
CA LEU A 377 26.50 21.44 5.20
C LEU A 377 27.34 22.34 4.29
N GLY A 378 28.56 22.70 4.71
CA GLY A 378 29.49 23.47 3.89
C GLY A 378 29.99 22.76 2.63
N ARG A 379 29.82 21.43 2.55
CA ARG A 379 30.21 20.57 1.42
C ARG A 379 29.03 20.08 0.59
N CYS A 380 27.85 20.65 0.76
CA CYS A 380 26.65 20.12 0.13
C CYS A 380 26.63 20.23 -1.41
N GLY A 381 27.47 21.07 -2.03
CA GLY A 381 27.53 21.20 -3.49
C GLY A 381 26.15 21.55 -4.08
N GLY A 382 25.73 20.80 -5.10
CA GLY A 382 24.38 20.90 -5.68
C GLY A 382 23.25 20.30 -4.84
N PHE A 383 23.53 19.77 -3.64
CA PHE A 383 22.50 19.31 -2.72
C PHE A 383 21.97 20.44 -1.85
N ARG A 384 20.65 20.46 -1.64
CA ARG A 384 20.00 21.32 -0.67
C ARG A 384 19.56 20.51 0.54
N ASN A 385 19.90 21.00 1.73
CA ASN A 385 19.53 20.35 2.98
C ASN A 385 18.03 20.54 3.27
N LEU A 386 17.30 19.42 3.42
CA LEU A 386 15.88 19.39 3.80
C LEU A 386 15.70 19.19 5.29
N ILE A 387 16.50 18.28 5.88
CA ILE A 387 16.50 18.00 7.31
C ILE A 387 17.94 18.05 7.81
N PRO A 388 18.24 18.83 8.86
CA PRO A 388 17.31 19.69 9.62
C PRO A 388 16.82 20.95 8.87
N GLY A 389 17.47 21.34 7.77
CA GLY A 389 17.08 22.47 6.93
C GLY A 389 17.30 23.83 7.60
N SER A 390 16.80 24.90 6.97
CA SER A 390 16.84 26.26 7.54
C SER A 390 15.80 26.49 8.65
N GLU A 391 14.76 25.65 8.72
CA GLU A 391 13.70 25.73 9.73
C GLU A 391 13.48 24.36 10.41
N PRO A 392 14.38 23.92 11.30
CA PRO A 392 14.31 22.59 11.91
C PRO A 392 12.99 22.30 12.63
N ALA A 393 12.39 23.32 13.26
CA ALA A 393 11.10 23.21 13.95
C ALA A 393 9.96 22.68 13.05
N ARG A 394 10.06 22.85 11.72
CA ARG A 394 9.07 22.38 10.74
C ARG A 394 8.88 20.85 10.76
N TYR A 395 9.90 20.10 11.18
CA TYR A 395 9.96 18.64 11.07
C TYR A 395 10.16 17.91 12.40
N LEU A 396 10.60 18.57 13.48
CA LEU A 396 10.88 17.91 14.77
C LEU A 396 9.68 17.13 15.34
N SER A 397 8.46 17.69 15.24
CA SER A 397 7.25 17.00 15.69
C SER A 397 6.90 15.75 14.87
N PHE A 398 7.41 15.65 13.64
CA PHE A 398 7.24 14.48 12.78
C PHE A 398 8.29 13.39 13.04
N MET A 399 9.35 13.65 13.80
CA MET A 399 10.19 12.56 14.32
C MET A 399 9.40 11.78 15.38
N THR A 400 9.69 10.50 15.59
CA THR A 400 9.05 9.74 16.69
C THR A 400 9.40 10.40 18.03
N LEU A 401 10.70 10.52 18.26
CA LEU A 401 11.33 11.51 19.13
C LEU A 401 12.71 11.80 18.53
N PRO A 402 13.16 13.07 18.44
CA PRO A 402 14.54 13.36 18.07
C PRO A 402 15.51 12.63 19.00
N ARG A 403 16.65 12.14 18.48
CA ARG A 403 17.78 11.78 19.33
C ARG A 403 18.50 13.04 19.80
N LEU A 404 19.35 12.91 20.82
CA LEU A 404 20.09 14.04 21.37
C LEU A 404 20.87 14.79 20.27
N GLU A 405 21.52 14.04 19.37
CA GLU A 405 22.28 14.61 18.26
C GLU A 405 21.38 15.36 17.27
N ASP A 406 20.17 14.84 16.99
CA ASP A 406 19.19 15.53 16.14
C ASP A 406 18.82 16.89 16.76
N TRP A 407 18.53 16.89 18.06
CA TRP A 407 18.12 18.06 18.82
C TRP A 407 19.23 19.11 18.89
N VAL A 408 20.45 18.70 19.24
CA VAL A 408 21.62 19.58 19.34
C VAL A 408 21.93 20.24 18.00
N VAL A 409 21.93 19.47 16.90
CA VAL A 409 22.18 20.02 15.57
C VAL A 409 21.05 20.99 15.18
N ALA A 410 19.79 20.62 15.40
CA ALA A 410 18.66 21.50 15.12
C ALA A 410 18.76 22.83 15.88
N GLN A 411 19.07 22.79 17.18
CA GLN A 411 19.22 23.97 18.02
C GLN A 411 20.40 24.85 17.58
N ALA A 412 21.51 24.25 17.15
CA ALA A 412 22.70 24.97 16.73
C ALA A 412 22.57 25.67 15.36
N LEU A 413 21.53 25.34 14.58
CA LEU A 413 21.23 25.94 13.28
C LEU A 413 20.21 27.08 13.34
N VAL A 414 19.57 27.28 14.49
CA VAL A 414 18.61 28.37 14.69
C VAL A 414 19.12 29.39 15.69
N GLU A 415 18.74 30.65 15.51
CA GLU A 415 19.08 31.73 16.45
C GLU A 415 18.23 31.69 17.73
N LYS A 416 16.98 31.21 17.61
CA LYS A 416 16.03 31.14 18.72
C LYS A 416 16.08 29.76 19.37
N THR A 417 15.91 29.71 20.68
CA THR A 417 15.77 28.44 21.42
C THR A 417 14.53 27.69 20.93
N LEU A 418 14.72 26.42 20.60
CA LEU A 418 13.65 25.50 20.22
C LEU A 418 12.94 25.01 21.49
N PRO A 419 11.60 24.92 21.48
CA PRO A 419 10.86 24.32 22.58
C PRO A 419 11.13 22.80 22.60
N GLN A 420 11.55 22.29 23.76
CA GLN A 420 11.77 20.85 23.92
C GLN A 420 10.47 20.06 23.71
N PRO A 421 10.55 18.83 23.18
CA PRO A 421 9.38 18.00 23.04
C PRO A 421 8.82 17.67 24.43
N VAL A 422 7.52 17.90 24.60
CA VAL A 422 6.76 17.44 25.76
C VAL A 422 6.08 16.12 25.37
N LEU A 423 6.01 15.18 26.30
CA LEU A 423 5.51 13.83 26.05
C LEU A 423 4.25 13.56 26.85
N GLU A 424 3.36 12.76 26.26
CA GLU A 424 2.17 12.24 26.93
C GLU A 424 2.05 10.73 26.71
N ARG A 425 1.28 10.06 27.57
CA ARG A 425 1.00 8.63 27.45
C ARG A 425 0.19 8.33 26.20
N TRP A 426 0.52 7.24 25.50
CA TRP A 426 -0.22 6.79 24.33
C TRP A 426 -0.94 5.46 24.56
N VAL A 427 -0.21 4.35 24.67
CA VAL A 427 -0.83 3.02 24.91
C VAL A 427 -0.36 2.36 26.20
N ALA A 428 0.29 3.12 27.08
CA ALA A 428 0.79 2.67 28.37
C ALA A 428 -0.02 3.31 29.51
N GLU A 429 -0.43 2.48 30.45
CA GLU A 429 -0.96 2.92 31.76
C GLU A 429 0.10 2.65 32.84
N GLU A 430 0.14 3.49 33.87
CA GLU A 430 1.09 3.36 34.97
C GLU A 430 0.39 2.90 36.26
N MET A 431 1.12 2.13 37.06
CA MET A 431 0.76 1.85 38.44
C MET A 431 1.97 2.15 39.32
N VAL A 432 1.80 3.06 40.25
CA VAL A 432 2.84 3.45 41.21
C VAL A 432 2.63 2.64 42.49
N THR A 433 3.65 1.88 42.88
CA THR A 433 3.71 1.22 44.19
C THR A 433 4.73 1.93 45.07
N ASP A 434 4.80 1.57 46.35
CA ASP A 434 5.81 2.09 47.27
C ASP A 434 7.26 1.70 46.86
N GLU A 435 7.42 0.70 45.97
CA GLU A 435 8.72 0.14 45.60
C GLU A 435 9.15 0.48 44.16
N GLN A 436 8.22 0.63 43.20
CA GLN A 436 8.56 0.86 41.79
C GLN A 436 7.37 1.35 40.95
N VAL A 437 7.65 1.87 39.75
CA VAL A 437 6.65 2.17 38.72
C VAL A 437 6.49 0.96 37.79
N LEU A 438 5.24 0.51 37.62
CA LEU A 438 4.88 -0.54 36.67
C LEU A 438 4.17 0.07 35.46
N LEU A 439 4.60 -0.31 34.26
CA LEU A 439 3.96 0.05 33.00
C LEU A 439 3.13 -1.10 32.45
N TYR A 440 1.89 -0.83 32.06
CA TYR A 440 0.98 -1.76 31.41
C TYR A 440 0.79 -1.40 29.94
N ASP A 441 1.21 -2.26 29.01
CA ASP A 441 0.91 -2.10 27.58
C ASP A 441 -0.52 -2.54 27.30
N THR A 442 -1.41 -1.58 27.05
CA THR A 442 -2.85 -1.82 26.80
C THR A 442 -3.15 -2.56 25.49
N ARG A 443 -2.16 -2.73 24.60
CA ARG A 443 -2.31 -3.49 23.34
C ARG A 443 -1.94 -4.96 23.54
N LEU A 444 -0.86 -5.20 24.28
CA LEU A 444 -0.29 -6.55 24.47
C LEU A 444 -0.75 -7.21 25.77
N GLY A 445 -1.27 -6.44 26.73
CA GLY A 445 -1.68 -6.93 28.04
C GLY A 445 -0.51 -7.29 28.95
N HIS A 446 0.68 -6.72 28.74
CA HIS A 446 1.90 -7.03 29.47
C HIS A 446 2.28 -5.95 30.48
N PHE A 447 2.86 -6.36 31.61
CA PHE A 447 3.44 -5.45 32.61
C PHE A 447 4.97 -5.41 32.50
N SER A 448 5.56 -4.24 32.69
CA SER A 448 7.01 -4.01 32.78
C SER A 448 7.33 -3.21 34.03
N ALA A 449 8.26 -3.71 34.84
CA ALA A 449 8.75 -3.00 36.01
C ALA A 449 9.91 -2.09 35.63
N LEU A 450 9.82 -0.80 35.99
CA LEU A 450 10.88 0.17 35.77
C LEU A 450 11.88 0.14 36.95
N ASN A 451 13.17 0.30 36.64
CA ASN A 451 14.17 0.57 37.68
C ASN A 451 13.99 2.00 38.24
N GLU A 452 14.73 2.37 39.29
CA GLU A 452 14.60 3.67 39.96
C GLU A 452 14.80 4.85 39.00
N THR A 453 15.86 4.82 38.18
CA THR A 453 16.16 5.91 37.22
C THR A 453 15.09 6.03 36.15
N ALA A 454 14.65 4.91 35.58
CA ALA A 454 13.56 4.87 34.61
C ALA A 454 12.23 5.32 35.23
N SER A 455 11.97 5.00 36.50
CA SER A 455 10.79 5.48 37.22
C SER A 455 10.78 7.01 37.31
N VAL A 456 11.92 7.62 37.65
CA VAL A 456 12.05 9.09 37.70
C VAL A 456 11.87 9.70 36.30
N ILE A 457 12.53 9.17 35.28
CA ILE A 457 12.40 9.65 33.89
C ILE A 457 10.93 9.57 33.45
N TRP A 458 10.26 8.45 33.71
CA TRP A 458 8.86 8.23 33.35
C TRP A 458 7.95 9.25 34.01
N LEU A 459 7.99 9.37 35.35
CA LEU A 459 7.14 10.26 36.11
C LEU A 459 7.33 11.73 35.68
N MET A 460 8.58 12.17 35.54
CA MET A 460 8.84 13.55 35.10
C MET A 460 8.34 13.79 33.67
N ALA A 461 8.53 12.83 32.76
CA ALA A 461 8.07 12.97 31.38
C ALA A 461 6.54 13.03 31.29
N THR A 462 5.82 12.20 32.05
CA THR A 462 4.35 12.18 32.07
C THR A 462 3.73 13.37 32.80
N GLU A 463 4.49 14.03 33.69
CA GLU A 463 4.16 15.33 34.30
C GLU A 463 4.49 16.53 33.38
N GLY A 464 5.07 16.28 32.20
CA GLY A 464 5.32 17.29 31.17
C GLY A 464 6.72 17.91 31.18
N ALA A 465 7.67 17.36 31.93
CA ALA A 465 9.06 17.80 31.87
C ALA A 465 9.71 17.42 30.52
N GLY A 466 10.44 18.37 29.93
CA GLY A 466 11.22 18.12 28.71
C GLY A 466 12.50 17.30 28.97
N PRO A 467 13.05 16.62 27.96
CA PRO A 467 14.22 15.74 28.12
C PRO A 467 15.44 16.35 28.81
N ASP A 468 15.84 17.58 28.49
CA ASP A 468 17.01 18.21 29.13
C ASP A 468 16.70 18.66 30.56
N SER A 469 15.44 18.92 30.90
CA SER A 469 15.04 19.20 32.28
C SER A 469 15.15 17.95 33.14
N ILE A 470 14.72 16.80 32.60
CA ILE A 470 14.87 15.49 33.25
C ILE A 470 16.36 15.15 33.42
N ALA A 471 17.17 15.31 32.37
CA ALA A 471 18.61 15.08 32.44
C ALA A 471 19.29 15.96 33.50
N SER A 472 18.92 17.25 33.57
CA SER A 472 19.47 18.17 34.57
C SER A 472 19.14 17.73 36.00
N ALA A 473 17.90 17.32 36.26
CA ALA A 473 17.50 16.81 37.58
C ALA A 473 18.27 15.54 37.99
N LEU A 474 18.50 14.62 37.05
CA LEU A 474 19.30 13.40 37.31
C LEU A 474 20.77 13.74 37.59
N VAL A 475 21.36 14.68 36.84
CA VAL A 475 22.73 15.15 37.08
C VAL A 475 22.85 15.81 38.45
N GLU A 476 21.91 16.68 38.83
CA GLU A 476 21.87 17.33 40.14
C GLU A 476 21.74 16.32 41.28
N SER A 477 20.89 15.30 41.12
CA SER A 477 20.76 14.20 42.09
C SER A 477 22.05 13.37 42.19
N ALA A 478 22.71 13.08 41.06
CA ALA A 478 23.95 12.32 41.06
C ALA A 478 25.11 13.08 41.71
N LEU A 479 25.17 14.41 41.56
CA LEU A 479 26.17 15.28 42.21
C LEU A 479 26.05 15.27 43.75
N GLN A 480 24.90 14.93 44.31
CA GLN A 480 24.69 14.80 45.76
C GLN A 480 25.17 13.44 46.30
N SER A 481 25.51 12.49 45.42
CA SER A 481 25.94 11.14 45.76
C SER A 481 27.48 11.06 45.83
N PRO A 482 28.08 10.28 46.75
CA PRO A 482 29.53 10.21 46.94
C PRO A 482 30.31 9.49 45.80
N MET A 483 29.65 9.13 44.69
CA MET A 483 30.17 8.27 43.61
C MET A 483 30.93 9.00 42.48
N GLY A 484 31.21 10.30 42.61
CA GLY A 484 31.99 11.10 41.63
C GLY A 484 31.13 12.01 40.75
N THR A 485 31.78 12.81 39.89
CA THR A 485 31.10 13.75 38.99
C THR A 485 30.52 13.00 37.78
N PRO A 486 29.20 13.02 37.55
CA PRO A 486 28.58 12.34 36.42
C PRO A 486 29.00 13.01 35.09
N ASP A 487 29.16 12.22 34.04
CA ASP A 487 29.27 12.74 32.68
C ASP A 487 27.90 13.26 32.22
N ALA A 488 27.74 14.58 32.21
CA ALA A 488 26.49 15.23 31.88
C ALA A 488 26.02 14.94 30.45
N TRP A 489 26.95 14.76 29.49
CA TRP A 489 26.57 14.40 28.13
C TRP A 489 26.02 12.97 28.07
N ALA A 490 26.68 12.03 28.75
CA ALA A 490 26.22 10.64 28.83
C ALA A 490 24.86 10.52 29.51
N VAL A 491 24.62 11.23 30.62
CA VAL A 491 23.31 11.25 31.29
C VAL A 491 22.23 11.83 30.39
N ARG A 492 22.53 12.96 29.71
CA ARG A 492 21.62 13.56 28.74
C ARG A 492 21.28 12.58 27.61
N GLN A 493 22.29 11.94 27.03
CA GLN A 493 22.10 10.95 25.97
C GLN A 493 21.20 9.79 26.42
N GLN A 494 21.46 9.23 27.61
CA GLN A 494 20.65 8.14 28.17
C GLN A 494 19.18 8.53 28.36
N VAL A 495 18.90 9.75 28.83
CA VAL A 495 17.51 10.24 28.97
C VAL A 495 16.83 10.34 27.60
N TRP A 496 17.48 10.98 26.63
CA TRP A 496 16.93 11.11 25.28
C TRP A 496 16.70 9.75 24.61
N ASP A 497 17.64 8.81 24.74
CA ASP A 497 17.50 7.46 24.18
C ASP A 497 16.38 6.67 24.87
N THR A 498 16.27 6.74 26.20
CA THR A 498 15.20 6.07 26.96
C THR A 498 13.82 6.56 26.53
N LEU A 499 13.64 7.89 26.44
CA LEU A 499 12.38 8.48 25.99
C LEU A 499 12.08 8.12 24.53
N ALA A 500 13.11 8.08 23.68
CA ALA A 500 12.97 7.73 22.27
C ALA A 500 12.58 6.25 22.09
N ASP A 501 13.13 5.34 22.88
CA ASP A 501 12.77 3.93 22.86
C ASP A 501 11.33 3.73 23.35
N TRP A 502 10.87 4.44 24.39
CA TRP A 502 9.47 4.42 24.82
C TRP A 502 8.52 5.02 23.77
N ALA A 503 8.93 6.09 23.08
CA ALA A 503 8.16 6.65 21.97
C ALA A 503 8.09 5.67 20.77
N GLY A 504 9.20 5.00 20.45
CA GLY A 504 9.27 3.96 19.42
C GLY A 504 8.37 2.76 19.71
N ASN A 505 8.29 2.37 20.99
CA ASN A 505 7.38 1.32 21.46
C ASN A 505 5.92 1.80 21.64
N ARG A 506 5.61 3.07 21.32
CA ARG A 506 4.30 3.72 21.47
C ARG A 506 3.81 3.86 22.91
N PHE A 507 4.68 3.76 23.91
CA PHE A 507 4.30 4.07 25.31
C PHE A 507 4.08 5.57 25.50
N LEU A 508 4.97 6.37 24.90
CA LEU A 508 4.88 7.82 24.87
C LEU A 508 4.64 8.33 23.44
N VAL A 509 4.12 9.54 23.35
CA VAL A 509 3.98 10.31 22.10
C VAL A 509 4.22 11.79 22.40
N GLN A 510 4.82 12.52 21.46
CA GLN A 510 4.95 13.98 21.61
C GLN A 510 3.57 14.64 21.71
N SER A 511 3.38 15.54 22.68
CA SER A 511 2.12 16.27 22.81
C SER A 511 1.99 17.34 21.71
N GLY A 512 0.80 17.46 21.10
CA GLY A 512 0.50 18.59 20.21
C GLY A 512 0.25 19.89 20.99
N GLU A 513 0.57 21.04 20.39
CA GLU A 513 0.11 22.35 20.89
C GLU A 513 -1.42 22.37 20.89
N GLY A 514 -2.03 22.35 22.07
CA GLY A 514 -3.41 22.78 22.35
C GLY A 514 -4.52 22.25 21.45
N HIS A 515 -5.20 21.18 21.88
CA HIS A 515 -6.66 21.08 21.92
C HIS A 515 -7.05 19.80 22.66
N GLU A 516 -7.97 19.85 23.61
CA GLU A 516 -8.68 18.65 24.08
C GLU A 516 -9.70 18.25 23.00
N GLY A 517 -9.23 17.47 22.03
CA GLY A 517 -10.12 16.73 21.12
C GLY A 517 -10.72 15.52 21.85
N PRO A 518 -11.97 15.12 21.51
CA PRO A 518 -12.59 13.94 22.10
C PRO A 518 -11.71 12.70 21.89
N ALA A 519 -11.73 11.79 22.86
CA ALA A 519 -11.07 10.51 22.75
C ALA A 519 -11.47 9.84 21.43
N ILE A 520 -10.49 9.58 20.56
CA ILE A 520 -10.69 8.82 19.34
C ILE A 520 -11.19 7.43 19.77
N SER A 521 -12.43 7.11 19.43
CA SER A 521 -12.94 5.75 19.55
C SER A 521 -12.02 4.86 18.73
N LYS A 522 -11.60 3.74 19.35
CA LYS A 522 -10.94 2.63 18.65
C LYS A 522 -11.95 1.95 17.72
N GLU A 523 -12.46 2.66 16.72
CA GLU A 523 -13.02 2.01 15.56
C GLU A 523 -11.82 1.53 14.74
N GLY A 524 -11.34 0.33 15.09
CA GLY A 524 -10.54 -0.42 14.14
C GLY A 524 -11.27 -0.43 12.81
N ARG A 525 -10.55 -0.34 11.70
CA ARG A 525 -11.09 -0.52 10.34
C ARG A 525 -11.96 -1.79 10.37
N GLN A 526 -13.27 -1.61 10.52
CA GLN A 526 -14.24 -2.68 10.47
C GLN A 526 -15.07 -2.37 9.24
N LEU A 527 -15.08 -3.33 8.32
CA LEU A 527 -15.94 -3.20 7.17
C LEU A 527 -17.40 -3.24 7.65
N PRO A 528 -18.28 -2.40 7.07
CA PRO A 528 -19.68 -2.41 7.42
C PRO A 528 -20.25 -3.81 7.20
N VAL A 529 -20.97 -4.33 8.21
CA VAL A 529 -21.70 -5.58 8.11
C VAL A 529 -23.17 -5.21 7.92
N THR A 530 -23.62 -5.26 6.68
CA THR A 530 -25.05 -5.45 6.42
C THR A 530 -25.26 -6.95 6.29
N TRP A 531 -26.45 -7.52 6.50
CA TRP A 531 -26.75 -8.93 6.19
C TRP A 531 -27.77 -9.03 5.05
N LEU A 532 -27.51 -9.90 4.09
CA LEU A 532 -28.48 -10.33 3.08
C LEU A 532 -29.01 -11.63 3.63
N SER A 533 -30.32 -11.72 3.80
CA SER A 533 -30.99 -12.98 4.11
C SER A 533 -32.17 -13.11 3.16
N THR A 534 -32.11 -14.08 2.27
CA THR A 534 -33.18 -14.36 1.32
C THR A 534 -33.31 -15.87 1.15
N VAL A 535 -34.52 -16.33 0.88
CA VAL A 535 -34.77 -17.73 0.57
C VAL A 535 -34.77 -17.90 -0.95
N LEU A 536 -33.98 -18.86 -1.41
CA LEU A 536 -33.86 -19.26 -2.81
C LEU A 536 -34.50 -20.63 -2.99
N GLN A 537 -35.23 -20.82 -4.10
CA GLN A 537 -35.84 -22.08 -4.48
C GLN A 537 -35.29 -22.54 -5.84
N SER A 538 -34.72 -23.75 -5.87
CA SER A 538 -34.30 -24.46 -7.10
C SER A 538 -35.00 -25.81 -7.12
N GLY A 539 -36.01 -25.97 -7.98
CA GLY A 539 -36.88 -27.15 -7.99
C GLY A 539 -37.66 -27.30 -6.67
N GLN A 540 -37.51 -28.44 -6.01
CA GLN A 540 -38.12 -28.74 -4.69
C GLN A 540 -37.28 -28.25 -3.51
N ILE A 541 -36.08 -27.71 -3.76
CA ILE A 541 -35.12 -27.37 -2.72
C ILE A 541 -35.21 -25.88 -2.40
N MET A 542 -35.44 -25.57 -1.12
CA MET A 542 -35.39 -24.22 -0.57
C MET A 542 -34.14 -24.08 0.32
N VAL A 543 -33.41 -22.98 0.15
CA VAL A 543 -32.20 -22.68 0.92
C VAL A 543 -32.21 -21.21 1.35
N ARG A 544 -31.80 -20.94 2.59
CA ARG A 544 -31.60 -19.57 3.07
C ARG A 544 -30.19 -19.11 2.71
N LEU A 545 -30.07 -18.17 1.78
CA LEU A 545 -28.80 -17.53 1.47
C LEU A 545 -28.48 -16.46 2.52
N GLN A 546 -27.25 -16.48 3.04
CA GLN A 546 -26.69 -15.45 3.90
C GLN A 546 -25.37 -14.91 3.33
N ALA A 547 -25.22 -13.59 3.31
CA ALA A 547 -23.98 -12.94 2.86
C ALA A 547 -23.74 -11.61 3.61
N ASP A 548 -22.49 -11.27 3.92
CA ASP A 548 -22.11 -10.14 4.79
C ASP A 548 -21.33 -9.00 4.08
N SER A 549 -21.26 -9.03 2.74
CA SER A 549 -20.52 -8.08 1.91
C SER A 549 -21.41 -7.41 0.86
N MET A 550 -21.35 -6.08 0.74
CA MET A 550 -22.10 -5.31 -0.27
C MET A 550 -21.61 -5.58 -1.71
N PRO A 551 -20.29 -5.52 -2.01
CA PRO A 551 -19.76 -5.90 -3.33
C PRO A 551 -20.21 -7.29 -3.77
N LEU A 552 -20.24 -8.24 -2.82
CA LEU A 552 -20.71 -9.60 -3.06
C LEU A 552 -22.19 -9.64 -3.45
N ARG A 553 -23.06 -8.93 -2.73
CA ARG A 553 -24.51 -8.92 -3.01
C ARG A 553 -24.80 -8.40 -4.39
N ASP A 554 -24.26 -7.24 -4.74
CA ASP A 554 -24.52 -6.62 -6.03
C ASP A 554 -24.07 -7.54 -7.17
N ARG A 555 -22.98 -8.28 -6.97
CA ARG A 555 -22.48 -9.26 -7.95
C ARG A 555 -23.39 -10.48 -8.11
N ILE A 556 -23.98 -10.99 -7.03
CA ILE A 556 -24.85 -12.19 -7.07
C ILE A 556 -26.32 -11.87 -7.28
N GLN A 557 -26.77 -10.63 -7.05
CA GLN A 557 -28.17 -10.22 -7.12
C GLN A 557 -28.83 -10.59 -8.47
N PRO A 558 -28.21 -10.32 -9.64
CA PRO A 558 -28.80 -10.70 -10.93
C PRO A 558 -28.98 -12.22 -11.08
N LEU A 559 -28.12 -13.02 -10.45
CA LEU A 559 -28.18 -14.48 -10.51
C LEU A 559 -29.31 -15.04 -9.64
N ILE A 560 -29.51 -14.48 -8.45
CA ILE A 560 -30.44 -15.03 -7.46
C ILE A 560 -31.89 -14.55 -7.63
N GLU A 561 -32.13 -13.47 -8.37
CA GLU A 561 -33.49 -12.90 -8.54
C GLU A 561 -34.48 -13.94 -9.11
N GLY A 562 -34.04 -14.77 -10.07
CA GLY A 562 -34.87 -15.85 -10.64
C GLY A 562 -35.15 -17.02 -9.70
N PHE A 563 -34.37 -17.18 -8.64
CA PHE A 563 -34.57 -18.23 -7.62
C PHE A 563 -35.29 -17.70 -6.38
N ARG A 564 -35.52 -16.38 -6.29
CA ARG A 564 -36.07 -15.76 -5.09
C ARG A 564 -37.56 -16.07 -4.96
N VAL A 565 -37.98 -16.42 -3.75
CA VAL A 565 -39.39 -16.66 -3.46
C VAL A 565 -39.83 -15.82 -2.25
N THR A 566 -41.04 -15.28 -2.31
CA THR A 566 -41.56 -14.26 -1.37
C THR A 566 -42.46 -14.84 -0.28
N ASP A 567 -43.10 -16.00 -0.52
CA ASP A 567 -43.99 -16.68 0.42
C ASP A 567 -43.38 -18.03 0.85
N HIS A 568 -42.92 -18.10 2.11
CA HIS A 568 -42.21 -19.27 2.64
C HIS A 568 -42.64 -19.66 4.05
N PRO A 569 -42.51 -20.95 4.42
CA PRO A 569 -42.63 -21.38 5.80
C PRO A 569 -41.48 -20.83 6.68
N ALA A 570 -41.66 -20.88 8.01
CA ALA A 570 -40.78 -20.29 9.01
C ALA A 570 -39.28 -20.50 8.65
N PRO A 571 -38.49 -19.42 8.46
CA PRO A 571 -37.18 -19.52 7.84
C PRO A 571 -36.23 -20.52 8.53
N ASP A 572 -36.36 -20.74 9.85
CA ASP A 572 -35.37 -21.40 10.72
C ASP A 572 -35.27 -22.92 10.54
N SER A 573 -36.12 -23.52 9.70
CA SER A 573 -36.05 -24.94 9.35
C SER A 573 -35.36 -25.22 8.00
N LEU A 574 -34.89 -24.18 7.29
CA LEU A 574 -34.28 -24.33 5.97
C LEU A 574 -32.76 -24.54 6.05
N PRO A 575 -32.18 -25.33 5.14
CA PRO A 575 -30.75 -25.34 4.87
C PRO A 575 -30.14 -23.94 4.74
N GLU A 576 -28.95 -23.74 5.29
CA GLU A 576 -28.25 -22.45 5.26
C GLU A 576 -27.12 -22.47 4.22
N LEU A 577 -27.14 -21.52 3.29
CA LEU A 577 -26.06 -21.25 2.34
C LEU A 577 -25.40 -19.93 2.71
N GLY A 578 -24.32 -20.01 3.49
CA GLY A 578 -23.54 -18.85 3.90
C GLY A 578 -22.42 -18.55 2.90
N ILE A 579 -22.27 -17.28 2.52
CA ILE A 579 -21.09 -16.77 1.83
C ILE A 579 -20.44 -15.73 2.73
N VAL A 580 -19.28 -16.09 3.28
CA VAL A 580 -18.57 -15.27 4.27
C VAL A 580 -17.21 -14.84 3.75
N ARG A 581 -16.72 -13.70 4.23
CA ARG A 581 -15.37 -13.23 3.95
C ARG A 581 -14.33 -14.18 4.57
N ASP A 582 -13.36 -14.58 3.77
CA ASP A 582 -12.16 -15.35 4.14
C ASP A 582 -10.92 -14.54 3.70
N THR A 583 -9.74 -14.79 4.27
CA THR A 583 -8.52 -14.10 3.81
C THR A 583 -7.56 -15.10 3.15
N PRO A 584 -7.38 -15.04 1.82
CA PRO A 584 -8.08 -14.16 0.86
C PRO A 584 -9.47 -14.68 0.41
N GLY A 585 -10.31 -13.78 -0.09
CA GLY A 585 -11.52 -14.11 -0.85
C GLY A 585 -12.77 -14.45 -0.02
N PHE A 586 -13.62 -15.31 -0.54
CA PHE A 586 -14.88 -15.71 0.09
C PHE A 586 -14.95 -17.22 0.22
N THR A 587 -15.63 -17.67 1.27
CA THR A 587 -15.91 -19.08 1.51
C THR A 587 -17.41 -19.31 1.46
N VAL A 588 -17.81 -20.29 0.67
CA VAL A 588 -19.20 -20.72 0.47
C VAL A 588 -19.44 -21.97 1.31
N ILE A 589 -20.40 -21.89 2.21
CA ILE A 589 -20.74 -22.90 3.22
C ILE A 589 -22.19 -23.31 3.01
N LEU A 590 -22.47 -24.60 2.90
CA LEU A 590 -23.80 -25.14 2.80
C LEU A 590 -24.04 -26.12 3.95
N ASP A 591 -25.00 -25.83 4.83
CA ASP A 591 -25.34 -26.65 5.99
C ASP A 591 -24.13 -26.99 6.90
N GLY A 592 -23.23 -26.01 7.07
CA GLY A 592 -22.00 -26.16 7.86
C GLY A 592 -20.84 -26.81 7.12
N GLU A 593 -21.03 -27.32 5.90
CA GLU A 593 -19.99 -27.91 5.07
C GLU A 593 -19.40 -26.87 4.11
N VAL A 594 -18.07 -26.77 4.04
CA VAL A 594 -17.39 -25.87 3.11
C VAL A 594 -17.47 -26.44 1.70
N VAL A 595 -18.20 -25.76 0.82
CA VAL A 595 -18.35 -26.18 -0.59
C VAL A 595 -17.20 -25.65 -1.43
N ALA A 596 -16.79 -24.40 -1.19
CA ALA A 596 -15.63 -23.79 -1.81
C ALA A 596 -15.03 -22.77 -0.83
N SER A 597 -13.71 -22.72 -0.77
CA SER A 597 -12.99 -21.75 0.07
C SER A 597 -12.07 -20.88 -0.76
N ARG A 598 -11.73 -19.70 -0.22
CA ARG A 598 -10.78 -18.75 -0.81
C ARG A 598 -11.07 -18.41 -2.26
N GLN A 599 -12.34 -18.20 -2.59
CA GLN A 599 -12.78 -17.84 -3.92
C GLN A 599 -12.71 -16.33 -4.12
N PRO A 600 -12.16 -15.81 -5.24
CA PRO A 600 -12.27 -14.40 -5.55
C PRO A 600 -13.73 -14.03 -5.80
N LEU A 601 -14.07 -12.76 -5.61
CA LEU A 601 -15.41 -12.21 -5.84
C LEU A 601 -15.96 -12.60 -7.23
N SER A 602 -15.11 -12.60 -8.26
CA SER A 602 -15.53 -12.93 -9.62
C SER A 602 -15.93 -14.40 -9.81
N ALA A 603 -15.42 -15.33 -8.99
CA ALA A 603 -15.76 -16.75 -9.06
C ALA A 603 -17.04 -17.11 -8.30
N ILE A 604 -17.51 -16.22 -7.40
CA ILE A 604 -18.66 -16.54 -6.53
C ILE A 604 -19.96 -16.82 -7.30
N PRO A 605 -20.33 -16.08 -8.36
CA PRO A 605 -21.52 -16.41 -9.13
C PRO A 605 -21.52 -17.84 -9.69
N GLU A 606 -20.37 -18.31 -10.21
CA GLU A 606 -20.25 -19.67 -10.74
C GLU A 606 -20.37 -20.73 -9.64
N VAL A 607 -19.70 -20.53 -8.51
CA VAL A 607 -19.78 -21.43 -7.35
C VAL A 607 -21.20 -21.48 -6.80
N LEU A 608 -21.85 -20.33 -6.65
CA LEU A 608 -23.23 -20.22 -6.18
C LEU A 608 -24.19 -20.94 -7.12
N PHE A 609 -24.05 -20.73 -8.44
CA PHE A 609 -24.84 -21.44 -9.43
C PHE A 609 -24.62 -22.95 -9.35
N ALA A 610 -23.38 -23.42 -9.28
CA ALA A 610 -23.06 -24.85 -9.13
C ALA A 610 -23.66 -25.44 -7.84
N CYS A 611 -23.66 -24.71 -6.73
CA CYS A 611 -24.31 -25.12 -5.48
C CYS A 611 -25.82 -25.31 -5.64
N LEU A 612 -26.49 -24.34 -6.28
CA LEU A 612 -27.94 -24.38 -6.51
C LEU A 612 -28.33 -25.48 -7.51
N MET A 613 -27.46 -25.76 -8.49
CA MET A 613 -27.67 -26.80 -9.51
C MET A 613 -27.33 -28.21 -9.02
N ARG A 614 -26.36 -28.39 -8.12
CA ARG A 614 -26.06 -29.69 -7.50
C ARG A 614 -27.24 -30.25 -6.70
N LYS A 615 -28.13 -29.36 -6.28
CA LYS A 615 -29.38 -29.64 -5.57
C LYS A 615 -30.61 -29.64 -6.50
N ALA A 616 -30.44 -29.50 -7.81
CA ALA A 616 -31.54 -29.62 -8.79
C ALA A 616 -31.87 -31.10 -9.10
N PRO A 617 -33.10 -31.41 -9.58
CA PRO A 617 -33.53 -32.78 -9.91
C PRO A 617 -32.64 -33.43 -10.99
N GLY A 618 -32.19 -34.67 -10.76
CA GLY A 618 -31.42 -35.46 -11.72
C GLY A 618 -32.31 -36.30 -12.66
N PRO A 619 -31.71 -37.10 -13.57
CA PRO A 619 -32.46 -37.98 -14.46
C PRO A 619 -33.31 -38.99 -13.67
N GLY A 620 -34.63 -38.98 -13.88
CA GLY A 620 -35.61 -39.78 -13.15
C GLY A 620 -36.31 -39.05 -12.00
N ASP A 621 -35.86 -37.85 -11.64
CA ASP A 621 -36.51 -37.01 -10.64
C ASP A 621 -37.61 -36.13 -11.27
N ILE A 622 -38.57 -35.70 -10.45
CA ILE A 622 -39.67 -34.83 -10.85
C ILE A 622 -39.11 -33.43 -11.12
N ALA A 623 -39.02 -33.06 -12.41
CA ALA A 623 -38.60 -31.75 -12.88
C ALA A 623 -39.65 -30.68 -12.58
N MET A 624 -40.93 -31.04 -12.65
CA MET A 624 -42.04 -30.12 -12.38
C MET A 624 -43.30 -30.88 -11.93
N ASP A 625 -43.96 -30.43 -10.86
CA ASP A 625 -45.22 -31.01 -10.35
C ASP A 625 -46.42 -30.22 -10.92
N ALA A 626 -46.93 -30.64 -12.08
CA ALA A 626 -48.11 -30.06 -12.74
C ALA A 626 -48.94 -31.15 -13.41
N GLY A 627 -50.25 -30.91 -13.59
CA GLY A 627 -51.09 -31.86 -14.31
C GLY A 627 -50.79 -31.86 -15.79
N VAL A 628 -50.65 -33.06 -16.36
CA VAL A 628 -50.35 -33.24 -17.77
C VAL A 628 -51.50 -34.01 -18.43
N LEU A 629 -52.07 -33.44 -19.50
CA LEU A 629 -53.15 -34.05 -20.28
C LEU A 629 -52.62 -34.62 -21.59
N SER A 630 -53.02 -35.85 -21.93
CA SER A 630 -52.74 -36.46 -23.23
C SER A 630 -54.02 -36.85 -23.95
N MET A 631 -54.15 -36.39 -25.20
CA MET A 631 -55.36 -36.54 -26.00
C MET A 631 -55.37 -37.90 -26.73
N PRO A 632 -56.54 -38.57 -26.89
CA PRO A 632 -56.64 -39.78 -27.69
C PRO A 632 -56.25 -39.52 -29.16
N GLY A 633 -55.24 -40.25 -29.65
CA GLY A 633 -54.77 -40.16 -31.04
C GLY A 633 -53.63 -39.16 -31.29
N ALA A 634 -53.24 -38.36 -30.30
CA ALA A 634 -52.09 -37.45 -30.40
C ALA A 634 -50.81 -38.11 -29.87
N VAL A 635 -50.29 -39.10 -30.61
CA VAL A 635 -49.09 -39.86 -30.19
C VAL A 635 -47.92 -38.90 -30.03
N GLY A 636 -47.39 -38.81 -28.82
CA GLY A 636 -46.23 -37.99 -28.50
C GLY A 636 -46.52 -36.50 -28.22
N GLN A 637 -47.76 -36.09 -27.96
CA GLN A 637 -48.09 -34.71 -27.58
C GLN A 637 -48.79 -34.64 -26.23
N ALA A 638 -48.24 -33.85 -25.32
CA ALA A 638 -48.80 -33.59 -23.99
C ALA A 638 -49.10 -32.09 -23.79
N LEU A 639 -50.15 -31.81 -23.02
CA LEU A 639 -50.61 -30.48 -22.63
C LEU A 639 -50.38 -30.27 -21.13
N MET A 640 -49.66 -29.22 -20.77
CA MET A 640 -49.33 -28.89 -19.38
C MET A 640 -50.35 -27.89 -18.82
N VAL A 641 -50.96 -28.21 -17.67
CA VAL A 641 -51.93 -27.37 -16.98
C VAL A 641 -51.28 -26.79 -15.73
N THR A 642 -50.86 -25.53 -15.80
CA THR A 642 -49.99 -24.89 -14.77
C THR A 642 -50.75 -24.12 -13.70
N ALA A 643 -52.06 -23.88 -13.85
CA ALA A 643 -52.87 -23.22 -12.82
C ALA A 643 -54.36 -23.60 -12.92
N GLY A 644 -54.95 -23.98 -11.78
CA GLY A 644 -56.34 -24.42 -11.65
C GLY A 644 -56.39 -25.64 -10.73
N GLY A 645 -57.09 -25.56 -9.60
CA GLY A 645 -57.20 -26.68 -8.64
C GLY A 645 -57.72 -27.96 -9.30
N GLU A 646 -57.59 -29.11 -8.63
CA GLU A 646 -57.84 -30.47 -9.16
C GLU A 646 -59.11 -30.58 -10.05
N GLY A 647 -60.16 -29.82 -9.75
CA GLY A 647 -61.39 -29.78 -10.54
C GLY A 647 -61.28 -29.25 -11.98
N LEU A 648 -60.31 -28.38 -12.31
CA LEU A 648 -60.12 -27.91 -13.70
C LEU A 648 -59.49 -29.00 -14.57
N GLN A 649 -58.57 -29.78 -14.01
CA GLN A 649 -57.92 -30.90 -14.71
C GLN A 649 -58.93 -32.03 -14.98
N GLU A 650 -59.76 -32.36 -13.99
CA GLU A 650 -60.84 -33.34 -14.15
C GLU A 650 -61.86 -32.87 -15.20
N SER A 651 -62.28 -31.60 -15.16
CA SER A 651 -63.24 -31.05 -16.13
C SER A 651 -62.72 -31.04 -17.57
N LEU A 652 -61.43 -30.70 -17.76
CA LEU A 652 -60.78 -30.72 -19.08
C LEU A 652 -60.55 -32.14 -19.57
N SER A 653 -60.16 -33.06 -18.68
CA SER A 653 -60.02 -34.49 -18.97
C SER A 653 -61.32 -35.09 -19.51
N GLU A 654 -62.44 -34.82 -18.83
CA GLU A 654 -63.77 -35.28 -19.25
C GLU A 654 -64.20 -34.66 -20.59
N ALA A 655 -64.04 -33.33 -20.74
CA ALA A 655 -64.47 -32.62 -21.95
C ALA A 655 -63.68 -33.03 -23.20
N LEU A 656 -62.41 -33.40 -23.02
CA LEU A 656 -61.48 -33.70 -24.10
C LEU A 656 -61.17 -35.20 -24.26
N GLN A 657 -61.76 -36.04 -23.40
CA GLN A 657 -61.49 -37.47 -23.28
C GLN A 657 -59.99 -37.78 -23.10
N ALA A 658 -59.26 -36.91 -22.40
CA ALA A 658 -57.81 -37.00 -22.26
C ALA A 658 -57.39 -37.86 -21.05
N THR A 659 -56.19 -38.44 -21.10
CA THR A 659 -55.57 -39.12 -19.95
C THR A 659 -54.81 -38.10 -19.09
N VAL A 660 -54.97 -38.17 -17.77
CA VAL A 660 -54.31 -37.27 -16.81
C VAL A 660 -53.10 -37.96 -16.19
N GLY A 661 -51.94 -37.32 -16.27
CA GLY A 661 -50.73 -37.64 -15.52
C GLY A 661 -50.41 -36.57 -14.47
N ARG A 662 -49.60 -36.93 -13.48
CA ARG A 662 -49.09 -36.00 -12.44
C ARG A 662 -47.61 -35.78 -12.69
N GLY A 663 -47.21 -34.61 -13.13
CA GLY A 663 -45.82 -34.17 -13.17
C GLY A 663 -45.05 -34.55 -14.45
N LEU A 664 -43.84 -34.00 -14.53
CA LEU A 664 -42.89 -34.16 -15.61
C LEU A 664 -41.53 -34.58 -15.00
N LEU A 665 -40.94 -35.69 -15.44
CA LEU A 665 -39.61 -36.20 -15.07
C LEU A 665 -38.55 -35.67 -16.03
N LEU A 666 -37.33 -35.44 -15.54
CA LEU A 666 -36.16 -35.26 -16.42
C LEU A 666 -35.69 -36.64 -16.92
N GLY A 667 -35.84 -36.90 -18.21
CA GLY A 667 -35.31 -38.08 -18.89
C GLY A 667 -33.83 -37.95 -19.24
N ALA A 668 -33.22 -39.02 -19.76
CA ALA A 668 -31.86 -38.94 -20.28
C ALA A 668 -31.81 -38.07 -21.56
N TYR A 669 -30.83 -37.17 -21.65
CA TYR A 669 -30.57 -36.26 -22.78
C TYR A 669 -31.57 -35.10 -22.95
N ASP A 670 -31.66 -34.18 -21.98
CA ASP A 670 -32.47 -32.93 -22.04
C ASP A 670 -33.94 -33.13 -22.45
N ARG A 671 -34.51 -34.27 -22.09
CA ARG A 671 -35.89 -34.63 -22.39
C ARG A 671 -36.72 -34.65 -21.13
N VAL A 672 -38.01 -34.34 -21.26
CA VAL A 672 -38.94 -34.31 -20.14
C VAL A 672 -40.05 -35.34 -20.39
N GLU A 673 -40.27 -36.27 -19.46
CA GLU A 673 -41.21 -37.38 -19.59
C GLU A 673 -42.41 -37.25 -18.63
N PRO A 674 -43.66 -37.47 -19.07
CA PRO A 674 -44.81 -37.35 -18.19
C PRO A 674 -44.86 -38.47 -17.13
N LEU A 675 -44.99 -38.07 -15.87
CA LEU A 675 -45.08 -38.98 -14.74
C LEU A 675 -46.50 -39.56 -14.61
N ALA A 676 -46.56 -40.88 -14.40
CA ALA A 676 -47.79 -41.68 -14.21
C ALA A 676 -48.80 -41.69 -15.39
N MET A 677 -48.32 -41.68 -16.62
CA MET A 677 -49.15 -41.93 -17.82
C MET A 677 -48.98 -43.36 -18.36
N PRO A 678 -50.05 -44.03 -18.87
CA PRO A 678 -49.93 -45.37 -19.44
C PRO A 678 -49.00 -45.33 -20.65
N ALA A 679 -47.98 -46.20 -20.65
CA ALA A 679 -46.96 -46.25 -21.69
C ALA A 679 -47.55 -46.69 -23.04
N THR A 680 -47.99 -45.72 -23.85
CA THR A 680 -48.11 -45.92 -25.30
C THR A 680 -46.73 -45.67 -25.89
N GLY A 681 -46.01 -46.75 -26.24
CA GLY A 681 -44.63 -46.71 -26.69
C GLY A 681 -44.31 -45.57 -27.66
N GLY A 682 -43.50 -44.62 -27.19
CA GLY A 682 -43.05 -43.45 -27.93
C GLY A 682 -42.76 -42.26 -27.00
N SER A 683 -41.63 -41.59 -27.19
CA SER A 683 -41.26 -40.37 -26.46
C SER A 683 -42.34 -39.29 -26.59
N CYS A 684 -42.81 -38.74 -25.46
CA CYS A 684 -43.77 -37.64 -25.43
C CYS A 684 -43.05 -36.28 -25.53
N PHE A 685 -43.53 -35.38 -26.37
CA PHE A 685 -43.10 -33.99 -26.44
C PHE A 685 -44.22 -33.09 -25.90
N VAL A 686 -43.92 -32.20 -24.95
CA VAL A 686 -44.86 -31.15 -24.57
C VAL A 686 -44.94 -30.19 -25.75
N SER A 687 -46.12 -30.04 -26.37
CA SER A 687 -46.28 -29.23 -27.60
C SER A 687 -46.95 -27.89 -27.36
N ALA A 688 -47.48 -27.68 -26.15
CA ALA A 688 -48.17 -26.48 -25.74
C ALA A 688 -48.28 -26.38 -24.22
N ILE A 689 -48.23 -25.15 -23.69
CA ILE A 689 -48.56 -24.84 -22.30
C ILE A 689 -49.84 -24.00 -22.28
N LEU A 690 -50.80 -24.39 -21.43
CA LEU A 690 -52.07 -23.70 -21.23
C LEU A 690 -52.06 -22.94 -19.90
N ILE A 691 -52.10 -21.62 -19.98
CA ILE A 691 -52.28 -20.73 -18.82
C ILE A 691 -53.71 -20.17 -18.87
N PRO A 692 -54.57 -20.41 -17.87
CA PRO A 692 -55.89 -19.79 -17.81
C PRO A 692 -55.76 -18.28 -17.56
N ALA A 693 -56.45 -17.46 -18.35
CA ALA A 693 -56.61 -16.04 -18.05
C ALA A 693 -57.59 -15.84 -16.86
N PRO A 694 -57.40 -14.81 -16.01
CA PRO A 694 -58.33 -14.53 -14.92
C PRO A 694 -59.75 -14.28 -15.44
N LEU A 695 -60.73 -14.95 -14.83
CA LEU A 695 -62.16 -14.87 -15.16
C LEU A 695 -62.66 -13.42 -15.02
N SER A 696 -62.96 -12.75 -16.14
CA SER A 696 -63.81 -11.56 -16.10
C SER A 696 -65.25 -12.01 -15.81
N GLN A 697 -65.93 -11.35 -14.87
CA GLN A 697 -67.30 -11.65 -14.42
C GLN A 697 -68.34 -11.50 -15.55
N ASN A 698 -68.46 -12.47 -16.45
CA ASN A 698 -69.58 -12.56 -17.39
C ASN A 698 -69.85 -14.02 -17.78
N PRO A 699 -71.11 -14.54 -17.68
CA PRO A 699 -71.37 -15.99 -17.65
C PRO A 699 -71.40 -16.67 -19.03
N THR A 700 -70.94 -16.03 -20.10
CA THR A 700 -71.11 -16.55 -21.48
C THR A 700 -69.85 -16.50 -22.34
N THR A 701 -68.66 -16.49 -21.74
CA THR A 701 -67.40 -16.36 -22.50
C THR A 701 -66.66 -17.69 -22.61
N ARG A 702 -66.37 -18.12 -23.85
CA ARG A 702 -65.47 -19.24 -24.17
C ARG A 702 -64.13 -19.08 -23.46
N ILE A 703 -63.58 -20.18 -22.92
CA ILE A 703 -62.23 -20.24 -22.31
C ILE A 703 -61.22 -19.74 -23.34
N ALA A 704 -60.63 -18.56 -23.11
CA ALA A 704 -59.53 -18.06 -23.91
C ALA A 704 -58.24 -18.65 -23.36
N ALA A 705 -57.65 -19.56 -24.13
CA ALA A 705 -56.41 -20.25 -23.84
C ALA A 705 -55.29 -19.72 -24.75
N ARG A 706 -54.18 -19.25 -24.18
CA ARG A 706 -52.99 -18.89 -24.97
C ARG A 706 -52.10 -20.13 -25.12
N ARG A 707 -51.79 -20.50 -26.36
CA ARG A 707 -50.88 -21.63 -26.68
C ARG A 707 -49.46 -21.08 -26.78
N LEU A 708 -48.58 -21.48 -25.87
CA LEU A 708 -47.15 -21.15 -25.90
C LEU A 708 -46.35 -22.39 -26.32
N THR A 709 -45.32 -22.20 -27.14
CA THR A 709 -44.33 -23.25 -27.43
C THR A 709 -43.40 -23.46 -26.22
N VAL A 710 -42.75 -24.62 -26.10
CA VAL A 710 -41.86 -24.94 -24.95
C VAL A 710 -40.71 -23.94 -24.81
N GLY A 711 -40.19 -23.44 -25.93
CA GLY A 711 -39.15 -22.39 -25.93
C GLY A 711 -39.64 -21.04 -25.39
N GLU A 712 -40.90 -20.70 -25.59
CA GLU A 712 -41.52 -19.45 -25.10
C GLU A 712 -41.93 -19.51 -23.62
N ALA A 713 -41.86 -20.68 -22.99
CA ALA A 713 -42.19 -20.87 -21.58
C ALA A 713 -40.99 -21.22 -20.70
N LEU A 714 -39.86 -21.60 -21.31
CA LEU A 714 -38.56 -21.74 -20.64
C LEU A 714 -37.79 -20.41 -20.64
N GLN A 715 -38.11 -19.47 -21.55
CA GLN A 715 -37.77 -18.05 -21.45
C GLN A 715 -38.77 -17.34 -20.54
#